data_AF-A0A8J4PP59-F1
#
_entry.id   AF-A0A8J4PP59-F1
#
_cell.length_a   1.000
_cell.length_b   1.000
_cell.length_c   1.000
_cell.angle_alpha   90.00
_cell.angle_beta   90.00
_cell.angle_gamma   90.00
#
_symmetry.space_group_name_H-M   'P 1'
#
loop_
_entity.id
_entity.type
_entity.pdbx_description
1 polymer ?
#
loop_
_entity_poly.entity_id
_entity_poly.type
_entity_poly.pdbx_seq_one_letter_code
_entity_poly.pdbx_strand_id
1 'polypeptide(L)'
;MENNNNNINQFFRYIYNNKFIKTRIFSFLKHSDKTSLKYDDICDLRDIIAHRYWSLLRDKIKRNEYLYLNRNSCELIFKIKDLDLFIKVFQRFKDYFPTLPPKIQYAALYDNIDVLKYLLNDSQHFIDIFKAFQWSFENKNYQMVHYLIDFLEQDKRMVSVLNRFGSPLISKVILLSISSKDIETLKRIFNFQAPKGVSDINIDEQEMFKKAYSTGDLQAFKLVHQKYSNNYNSILKTILNPHIRLCLGNNIKYRKDTYKKMTLQYDLLEYLLDQNLVRPDVYQDLKNCLVFQAFKLQDMDLYNKLMNQSNTKAICFNELSLSMITGSLSSLDKVKELIGLGVTITTTCITNSISSLNKNKKDGWEIFLYLVENHKMDYDIRALISMACKTANIKVLKFALDQKVEIKPQPWWVGDLKFSDENREFFQLLFENFRFESYILFGATEKSIQEGSIENFKTLLSMIQKNNNQSEFNRLYYRAASQGKIEFLEILIQNRVPHDHIVLCRASSVEIVNLLYHSGLAKSNPNVSYNNPEPLSIEVLQHLASLELPDKDDLMLCLLRNLIENHRIYSFQLLLSHCDFENNIDMVQNILICLATNNNLEMIQIFLDYQLNTTSTNYVPCFNVAMSNNNLELVEFLVDIFSIDYLVRKEDTRDFLQRLQDTKPFINNYFQSIFLDPQNQQFLESRPDLLKMFSSQPTNDIVDVDLYFKYLESNYPTKQST
;
A
#
# COMPACT_ATOMS: atom_id res chain seq x y z
N MET A 1 6.06 -50.82 60.56
CA MET A 1 7.04 -50.30 59.58
C MET A 1 8.08 -49.35 60.19
N GLU A 2 8.12 -49.13 61.51
CA GLU A 2 9.02 -48.12 62.10
C GLU A 2 10.40 -48.64 62.55
N ASN A 3 10.64 -49.95 62.61
CA ASN A 3 11.96 -50.50 62.97
C ASN A 3 12.96 -50.63 61.80
N ASN A 4 12.58 -50.28 60.55
CA ASN A 4 13.46 -50.40 59.38
C ASN A 4 14.27 -49.13 59.07
N ASN A 5 13.84 -47.94 59.49
CA ASN A 5 14.55 -46.69 59.16
C ASN A 5 15.89 -46.53 59.90
N ASN A 6 16.02 -47.06 61.12
CA ASN A 6 17.30 -47.06 61.84
C ASN A 6 18.29 -48.05 61.23
N ASN A 7 17.83 -49.21 60.75
CA ASN A 7 18.67 -50.18 60.05
C ASN A 7 19.13 -49.66 58.67
N ILE A 8 18.29 -48.92 57.95
CA ILE A 8 18.67 -48.31 56.66
C ILE A 8 19.71 -47.21 56.87
N ASN A 9 19.56 -46.33 57.87
CA ASN A 9 20.55 -45.29 58.16
C ASN A 9 21.87 -45.85 58.69
N GLN A 10 21.84 -46.93 59.49
CA GLN A 10 23.05 -47.65 59.91
C GLN A 10 23.72 -48.35 58.72
N PHE A 11 22.95 -48.94 57.82
CA PHE A 11 23.45 -49.55 56.60
C PHE A 11 24.10 -48.52 55.66
N PHE A 12 23.48 -47.36 55.46
CA PHE A 12 24.09 -46.26 54.70
C PHE A 12 25.36 -45.73 55.37
N ARG A 13 25.38 -45.58 56.70
CA ARG A 13 26.61 -45.23 57.44
C ARG A 13 27.71 -46.27 57.28
N TYR A 14 27.38 -47.56 57.35
CA TYR A 14 28.33 -48.65 57.14
C TYR A 14 28.91 -48.64 55.73
N ILE A 15 28.05 -48.44 54.71
CA ILE A 15 28.48 -48.30 53.31
C ILE A 15 29.40 -47.09 53.12
N TYR A 16 29.06 -45.93 53.69
CA TYR A 16 29.84 -44.69 53.53
C TYR A 16 31.17 -44.70 54.30
N ASN A 17 31.25 -45.42 55.42
CA ASN A 17 32.46 -45.53 56.23
C ASN A 17 33.41 -46.64 55.75
N ASN A 18 32.89 -47.66 55.06
CA ASN A 18 33.72 -48.70 54.46
C ASN A 18 34.25 -48.24 53.08
N LYS A 19 35.51 -47.80 53.06
CA LYS A 19 36.16 -47.22 51.86
C LYS A 19 36.10 -48.15 50.65
N PHE A 20 36.23 -49.46 50.84
CA PHE A 20 36.18 -50.43 49.76
C PHE A 20 34.78 -50.53 49.14
N ILE A 21 33.74 -50.67 49.97
CA ILE A 21 32.35 -50.79 49.52
C ILE A 21 31.88 -49.48 48.85
N LYS A 22 32.15 -48.33 49.48
CA LYS A 22 31.86 -47.00 48.93
C LYS A 22 32.45 -46.81 47.54
N THR A 23 33.72 -47.17 47.37
CA THR A 23 34.42 -46.99 46.09
C THR A 23 33.84 -47.89 45.01
N ARG A 24 33.38 -49.09 45.36
CA ARG A 24 32.74 -50.02 44.39
C ARG A 24 31.33 -49.58 44.01
N ILE A 25 30.48 -49.21 44.97
CA ILE A 25 29.08 -48.79 44.74
C ILE A 25 28.99 -47.44 44.03
N PHE A 26 29.94 -46.54 44.25
CA PHE A 26 29.94 -45.22 43.60
C PHE A 26 31.01 -45.08 42.52
N SER A 27 31.64 -46.19 42.09
CA SER A 27 32.69 -46.19 41.04
C SER A 27 32.24 -45.59 39.71
N PHE A 28 30.93 -45.64 39.42
CA PHE A 28 30.31 -45.11 38.21
C PHE A 28 29.88 -43.64 38.33
N LEU A 29 29.89 -43.06 39.54
CA LEU A 29 29.78 -41.61 39.71
C LEU A 29 31.16 -41.01 39.41
N LYS A 30 31.34 -40.50 38.19
CA LYS A 30 32.54 -39.75 37.81
C LYS A 30 32.80 -38.67 38.86
N HIS A 31 33.98 -38.69 39.49
CA HIS A 31 34.46 -37.65 40.42
C HIS A 31 34.73 -36.29 39.76
N SER A 32 34.02 -35.98 38.68
CA SER A 32 34.13 -34.76 37.89
C SER A 32 32.78 -34.07 37.80
N ASP A 33 32.32 -33.51 38.91
CA ASP A 33 31.41 -32.36 38.86
C ASP A 33 31.74 -31.46 40.05
N LYS A 34 32.38 -30.32 39.75
CA LYS A 34 32.73 -29.25 40.71
C LYS A 34 31.50 -28.54 41.31
N THR A 35 30.30 -29.10 41.13
CA THR A 35 29.01 -28.49 41.45
C THR A 35 28.21 -29.24 42.52
N SER A 36 28.70 -30.36 43.05
CA SER A 36 28.06 -31.03 44.20
C SER A 36 28.59 -30.48 45.53
N LEU A 37 27.93 -29.44 46.06
CA LEU A 37 28.17 -28.93 47.40
C LEU A 37 27.80 -30.01 48.44
N LYS A 38 28.58 -30.12 49.54
CA LYS A 38 28.20 -31.01 50.65
C LYS A 38 26.93 -30.47 51.32
N TYR A 39 26.12 -31.35 51.91
CA TYR A 39 24.87 -31.01 52.59
C TYR A 39 25.02 -29.83 53.58
N ASP A 40 26.13 -29.80 54.32
CA ASP A 40 26.40 -28.76 55.32
C ASP A 40 26.75 -27.40 54.69
N ASP A 41 27.30 -27.40 53.47
CA ASP A 41 27.80 -26.22 52.73
C ASP A 41 26.70 -25.49 51.93
N ILE A 42 25.52 -26.10 51.75
CA ILE A 42 24.39 -25.48 51.05
C ILE A 42 23.68 -24.50 51.99
N CYS A 43 24.10 -23.24 52.00
CA CYS A 43 23.56 -22.20 52.88
C CYS A 43 22.69 -21.14 52.18
N ASP A 44 22.66 -21.10 50.85
CA ASP A 44 21.83 -20.15 50.09
C ASP A 44 20.36 -20.58 50.07
N LEU A 45 19.49 -19.72 50.61
CA LEU A 45 18.05 -19.99 50.64
C LEU A 45 17.48 -20.16 49.22
N ARG A 46 18.01 -19.45 48.22
CA ARG A 46 17.58 -19.57 46.83
C ARG A 46 17.80 -20.99 46.31
N ASP A 47 18.97 -21.56 46.55
CA ASP A 47 19.33 -22.90 46.09
C ASP A 47 18.50 -23.95 46.82
N ILE A 48 18.33 -23.80 48.14
CA ILE A 48 17.50 -24.67 48.97
C ILE A 48 16.05 -24.71 48.45
N ILE A 49 15.45 -23.55 48.14
CA ILE A 49 14.07 -23.45 47.65
C ILE A 49 13.97 -23.94 46.19
N ALA A 50 14.91 -23.57 45.32
CA ALA A 50 14.91 -23.98 43.92
C ALA A 50 15.00 -25.51 43.76
N HIS A 51 15.82 -26.16 44.58
CA HIS A 51 16.00 -27.61 44.58
C HIS A 51 15.04 -28.35 45.53
N ARG A 52 14.11 -27.64 46.18
CA ARG A 52 13.09 -28.21 47.10
C ARG A 52 13.70 -29.02 48.25
N TYR A 53 14.84 -28.59 48.79
CA TYR A 53 15.51 -29.22 49.93
C TYR A 53 14.83 -28.86 51.26
N TRP A 54 13.54 -29.20 51.41
CA TRP A 54 12.73 -28.82 52.57
C TRP A 54 13.24 -29.39 53.90
N SER A 55 13.75 -30.62 53.91
CA SER A 55 14.33 -31.25 55.11
C SER A 55 15.59 -30.52 55.57
N LEU A 56 16.47 -30.15 54.63
CA LEU A 56 17.65 -29.34 54.92
C LEU A 56 17.26 -27.99 55.49
N LEU A 57 16.27 -27.32 54.90
CA LEU A 57 15.75 -26.05 55.41
C LEU A 57 15.23 -26.20 56.84
N ARG A 58 14.44 -27.24 57.13
CA ARG A 58 13.94 -27.54 58.48
C ARG A 58 15.07 -27.79 59.47
N ASP A 59 16.07 -28.59 59.10
CA ASP A 59 17.22 -28.89 59.95
C ASP A 59 18.02 -27.63 60.27
N LYS A 60 18.32 -26.80 59.26
CA LYS A 60 19.05 -25.54 59.44
C LYS A 60 18.30 -24.54 60.32
N ILE A 61 16.98 -24.41 60.13
CA ILE A 61 16.13 -23.59 60.99
C ILE A 61 16.12 -24.14 62.43
N LYS A 62 16.00 -25.45 62.62
CA LYS A 62 15.96 -26.09 63.95
C LYS A 62 17.28 -25.95 64.71
N ARG A 63 18.41 -26.06 64.02
CA ARG A 63 19.77 -25.94 64.58
C ARG A 63 20.25 -24.49 64.74
N ASN A 64 19.41 -23.53 64.35
CA ASN A 64 19.78 -22.13 64.29
C ASN A 64 21.00 -21.82 63.40
N GLU A 65 21.19 -22.59 62.33
CA GLU A 65 22.29 -22.38 61.39
C GLU A 65 22.03 -21.15 60.50
N TYR A 66 23.13 -20.56 60.01
CA TYR A 66 23.09 -19.40 59.12
C TYR A 66 22.47 -19.78 57.76
N LEU A 67 21.52 -18.96 57.31
CA LEU A 67 20.97 -18.99 55.95
C LEU A 67 21.35 -17.68 55.27
N TYR A 68 21.96 -17.78 54.10
CA TYR A 68 22.23 -16.59 53.28
C TYR A 68 20.91 -16.08 52.71
N LEU A 69 20.53 -14.87 53.13
CA LEU A 69 19.31 -14.18 52.72
C LEU A 69 19.69 -12.89 51.99
N ASN A 70 19.06 -12.66 50.84
CA ASN A 70 19.16 -11.41 50.11
C ASN A 70 17.75 -10.84 49.85
N ARG A 71 17.66 -9.59 49.36
CA ARG A 71 16.36 -8.97 49.09
C ARG A 71 15.49 -9.77 48.10
N ASN A 72 16.11 -10.47 47.15
CA ASN A 72 15.41 -11.31 46.17
C ASN A 72 14.84 -12.60 46.80
N SER A 73 15.29 -12.97 47.99
CA SER A 73 14.78 -14.12 48.73
C SER A 73 13.35 -13.91 49.23
N CYS A 74 12.90 -12.65 49.35
CA CYS A 74 11.54 -12.31 49.81
C CYS A 74 10.46 -13.05 49.02
N GLU A 75 10.52 -12.99 47.68
CA GLU A 75 9.56 -13.67 46.82
C GLU A 75 9.67 -15.20 46.92
N LEU A 76 10.90 -15.72 46.96
CA LEU A 76 11.17 -17.16 46.96
C LEU A 76 10.59 -17.86 48.20
N ILE A 77 10.60 -17.21 49.36
CA ILE A 77 10.04 -17.75 50.61
C ILE A 77 8.57 -18.14 50.44
N PHE A 78 7.80 -17.43 49.62
CA PHE A 78 6.38 -17.73 49.38
C PHE A 78 6.13 -19.03 48.60
N LYS A 79 7.17 -19.64 48.03
CA LYS A 79 7.11 -20.99 47.44
C LYS A 79 7.06 -22.11 48.50
N ILE A 80 7.34 -21.79 49.77
CA ILE A 80 7.28 -22.75 50.88
C ILE A 80 5.81 -23.00 51.24
N LYS A 81 5.26 -24.17 50.86
CA LYS A 81 3.86 -24.54 51.15
C LYS A 81 3.62 -25.00 52.59
N ASP A 82 4.67 -25.44 53.29
CA ASP A 82 4.59 -25.80 54.70
C ASP A 82 4.50 -24.53 55.54
N LEU A 83 3.32 -24.25 56.11
CA LEU A 83 3.05 -23.01 56.84
C LEU A 83 3.99 -22.82 58.05
N ASP A 84 4.26 -23.87 58.82
CA ASP A 84 5.12 -23.78 60.01
C ASP A 84 6.56 -23.46 59.61
N LEU A 85 7.04 -24.06 58.51
CA LEU A 85 8.35 -23.75 57.97
C LEU A 85 8.40 -22.35 57.37
N PHE A 86 7.36 -21.95 56.64
CA PHE A 86 7.23 -20.61 56.09
C PHE A 86 7.32 -19.57 57.20
N ILE A 87 6.54 -19.70 58.28
CA ILE A 87 6.53 -18.74 59.40
C ILE A 87 7.93 -18.58 59.98
N LYS A 88 8.65 -19.68 60.21
CA LYS A 88 10.02 -19.63 60.78
C LYS A 88 11.04 -18.98 59.85
N VAL A 89 10.98 -19.29 58.54
CA VAL A 89 11.90 -18.69 57.55
C VAL A 89 11.56 -17.22 57.33
N PHE A 90 10.26 -16.89 57.26
CA PHE A 90 9.77 -15.53 57.08
C PHE A 90 10.08 -14.63 58.26
N GLN A 91 10.01 -15.15 59.50
CA GLN A 91 10.42 -14.41 60.70
C GLN A 91 11.90 -14.05 60.62
N ARG A 92 12.79 -15.01 60.30
CA ARG A 92 14.21 -14.71 60.09
C ARG A 92 14.40 -13.64 59.02
N PHE A 93 13.70 -13.76 57.90
CA PHE A 93 13.77 -12.75 56.84
C PHE A 93 13.38 -11.35 57.33
N LYS A 94 12.32 -11.22 58.14
CA LYS A 94 11.93 -9.96 58.78
C LYS A 94 13.01 -9.43 59.73
N ASP A 95 13.65 -10.30 60.51
CA ASP A 95 14.72 -9.91 61.43
C ASP A 95 15.94 -9.32 60.66
N TYR A 96 16.26 -9.88 59.50
CA TYR A 96 17.33 -9.37 58.61
C TYR A 96 16.92 -8.14 57.79
N PHE A 97 15.63 -8.02 57.42
CA PHE A 97 15.12 -6.97 56.55
C PHE A 97 13.83 -6.32 57.13
N PRO A 98 13.92 -5.58 58.25
CA PRO A 98 12.75 -5.12 58.99
C PRO A 98 11.90 -4.07 58.24
N THR A 99 12.48 -3.38 57.24
CA THR A 99 11.81 -2.34 56.47
C THR A 99 11.13 -2.84 55.19
N LEU A 100 11.28 -4.12 54.86
CA LEU A 100 10.68 -4.70 53.65
C LEU A 100 9.26 -5.20 53.98
N PRO A 101 8.21 -4.55 53.46
CA PRO A 101 6.83 -4.94 53.79
C PRO A 101 6.52 -6.34 53.23
N PRO A 102 5.80 -7.18 53.99
CA PRO A 102 5.21 -8.43 53.50
C PRO A 102 4.38 -8.19 52.25
N LYS A 103 4.65 -8.97 51.20
CA LYS A 103 3.96 -8.87 49.92
C LYS A 103 3.00 -10.03 49.74
N ILE A 104 1.77 -9.88 50.23
CA ILE A 104 0.72 -10.92 50.15
C ILE A 104 0.43 -11.38 48.72
N GLN A 105 0.71 -10.54 47.72
CA GLN A 105 0.58 -10.90 46.32
C GLN A 105 1.48 -12.08 45.93
N TYR A 106 2.64 -12.29 46.55
CA TYR A 106 3.47 -13.46 46.26
C TYR A 106 2.83 -14.77 46.76
N ALA A 107 2.07 -14.72 47.87
CA ALA A 107 1.29 -15.88 48.32
C ALA A 107 0.20 -16.24 47.29
N ALA A 108 -0.44 -15.21 46.72
CA ALA A 108 -1.40 -15.36 45.63
C ALA A 108 -0.77 -15.90 44.34
N LEU A 109 0.43 -15.42 43.97
CA LEU A 109 1.18 -15.88 42.79
C LEU A 109 1.49 -17.38 42.86
N TYR A 110 1.93 -17.86 44.02
CA TYR A 110 2.36 -19.25 44.23
C TYR A 110 1.25 -20.19 44.74
N ASP A 111 -0.01 -19.75 44.71
CA ASP A 111 -1.19 -20.51 45.15
C ASP A 111 -1.05 -21.09 46.57
N ASN A 112 -0.61 -20.24 47.50
CA ASN A 112 -0.33 -20.63 48.87
C ASN A 112 -1.35 -20.01 49.84
N ILE A 113 -2.57 -20.56 49.83
CA ILE A 113 -3.74 -20.02 50.54
C ILE A 113 -3.48 -19.90 52.05
N ASP A 114 -2.80 -20.88 52.66
CA ASP A 114 -2.55 -20.90 54.10
C ASP A 114 -1.56 -19.80 54.52
N VAL A 115 -0.55 -19.53 53.69
CA VAL A 115 0.36 -18.40 53.88
C VAL A 115 -0.38 -17.07 53.71
N LEU A 116 -1.28 -16.96 52.72
CA LEU A 116 -2.10 -15.77 52.56
C LEU A 116 -2.98 -15.53 53.80
N LYS A 117 -3.69 -16.56 54.29
CA LYS A 117 -4.50 -16.52 55.52
C LYS A 117 -3.68 -16.02 56.71
N TYR A 118 -2.49 -16.57 56.90
CA TYR A 118 -1.58 -16.14 57.96
C TYR A 118 -1.23 -14.66 57.85
N LEU A 119 -0.91 -14.17 56.65
CA LEU A 119 -0.52 -12.77 56.45
C LEU A 119 -1.71 -11.80 56.54
N LEU A 120 -2.91 -12.19 56.10
CA LEU A 120 -4.11 -11.34 56.18
C LEU A 120 -4.63 -11.14 57.60
N ASN A 121 -4.17 -11.95 58.57
CA ASN A 121 -4.44 -11.70 59.98
C ASN A 121 -3.71 -10.43 60.48
N ASP A 122 -2.61 -10.03 59.86
CA ASP A 122 -1.88 -8.80 60.15
C ASP A 122 -2.49 -7.62 59.36
N SER A 123 -2.98 -6.59 60.08
CA SER A 123 -3.76 -5.49 59.51
C SER A 123 -3.00 -4.58 58.53
N GLN A 124 -1.67 -4.73 58.42
CA GLN A 124 -0.84 -3.88 57.58
C GLN A 124 -0.95 -4.17 56.08
N HIS A 125 -1.60 -5.26 55.67
CA HIS A 125 -1.53 -5.77 54.30
C HIS A 125 -2.78 -5.55 53.43
N PHE A 126 -3.81 -4.90 53.96
CA PHE A 126 -5.09 -4.79 53.24
C PHE A 126 -5.01 -4.03 51.92
N ILE A 127 -4.03 -3.12 51.75
CA ILE A 127 -3.84 -2.35 50.52
C ILE A 127 -3.35 -3.25 49.36
N ASP A 128 -2.62 -4.32 49.65
CA ASP A 128 -2.04 -5.21 48.64
C ASP A 128 -3.01 -6.32 48.17
N ILE A 129 -4.22 -6.39 48.74
CA ILE A 129 -5.23 -7.40 48.39
C ILE A 129 -5.62 -7.31 46.91
N PHE A 130 -5.65 -6.09 46.34
CA PHE A 130 -5.93 -5.89 44.92
C PHE A 130 -4.93 -6.62 44.02
N LYS A 131 -3.64 -6.54 44.35
CA LYS A 131 -2.58 -7.22 43.60
C LYS A 131 -2.66 -8.73 43.78
N ALA A 132 -3.00 -9.19 44.99
CA ALA A 132 -3.24 -10.61 45.25
C ALA A 132 -4.39 -11.15 44.39
N PHE A 133 -5.51 -10.42 44.27
CA PHE A 133 -6.61 -10.77 43.36
C PHE A 133 -6.15 -10.87 41.91
N GLN A 134 -5.48 -9.82 41.42
CA GLN A 134 -5.03 -9.77 40.03
C GLN A 134 -4.11 -10.94 39.68
N TRP A 135 -3.08 -11.18 40.51
CA TRP A 135 -2.12 -12.26 40.26
C TRP A 135 -2.76 -13.65 40.41
N SER A 136 -3.71 -13.81 41.33
CA SER A 136 -4.47 -15.08 41.44
C SER A 136 -5.23 -15.38 40.14
N PHE A 137 -5.86 -14.38 39.53
CA PHE A 137 -6.56 -14.54 38.24
C PHE A 137 -5.60 -14.81 37.08
N GLU A 138 -4.55 -14.01 36.94
CA GLU A 138 -3.56 -14.15 35.85
C GLU A 138 -2.89 -15.53 35.85
N ASN A 139 -2.73 -16.14 37.03
CA ASN A 139 -2.16 -17.47 37.20
C ASN A 139 -3.20 -18.59 37.30
N LYS A 140 -4.50 -18.28 37.14
CA LYS A 140 -5.62 -19.24 37.20
C LYS A 140 -5.76 -19.96 38.55
N ASN A 141 -5.35 -19.31 39.64
CA ASN A 141 -5.50 -19.80 41.00
C ASN A 141 -6.91 -19.48 41.53
N TYR A 142 -7.94 -20.09 40.93
CA TYR A 142 -9.34 -19.74 41.21
C TYR A 142 -9.77 -20.01 42.66
N GLN A 143 -9.18 -21.01 43.32
CA GLN A 143 -9.42 -21.25 44.75
C GLN A 143 -8.96 -20.07 45.62
N MET A 144 -7.82 -19.46 45.28
CA MET A 144 -7.32 -18.25 45.93
C MET A 144 -8.25 -17.06 45.68
N VAL A 145 -8.76 -16.90 44.46
CA VAL A 145 -9.75 -15.88 44.12
C VAL A 145 -11.01 -16.04 44.96
N HIS A 146 -11.56 -17.26 45.05
CA HIS A 146 -12.75 -17.56 45.83
C HIS A 146 -12.55 -17.23 47.29
N TYR A 147 -11.44 -17.69 47.88
CA TYR A 147 -11.08 -17.36 49.26
C TYR A 147 -10.99 -15.84 49.48
N LEU A 148 -10.38 -15.11 48.55
CA LEU A 148 -10.26 -13.66 48.65
C LEU A 148 -11.63 -12.96 48.56
N ILE A 149 -12.58 -13.47 47.75
CA ILE A 149 -13.96 -12.96 47.69
C ILE A 149 -14.65 -13.19 49.04
N ASP A 150 -14.58 -14.42 49.57
CA ASP A 150 -15.18 -14.77 50.85
C ASP A 150 -14.59 -13.91 52.00
N PHE A 151 -13.28 -13.65 51.95
CA PHE A 151 -12.59 -12.79 52.91
C PHE A 151 -13.08 -11.33 52.84
N LEU A 152 -13.27 -10.78 51.64
CA LEU A 152 -13.80 -9.43 51.44
C LEU A 152 -15.23 -9.27 51.99
N GLU A 153 -16.04 -10.32 51.90
CA GLU A 153 -17.44 -10.33 52.36
C GLU A 153 -17.55 -10.41 53.89
N GLN A 154 -16.64 -11.15 54.54
CA GLN A 154 -16.75 -11.46 55.97
C GLN A 154 -16.01 -10.46 56.88
N ASP A 155 -14.89 -9.89 56.43
CA ASP A 155 -14.03 -9.07 57.30
C ASP A 155 -14.45 -7.59 57.30
N LYS A 156 -14.98 -7.12 58.44
CA LYS A 156 -15.41 -5.73 58.64
C LYS A 156 -14.28 -4.71 58.42
N ARG A 157 -13.00 -5.10 58.56
CA ARG A 157 -11.85 -4.23 58.30
C ARG A 157 -11.74 -3.85 56.82
N MET A 158 -12.36 -4.61 55.93
CA MET A 158 -12.35 -4.38 54.48
C MET A 158 -13.29 -3.27 54.03
N VAL A 159 -14.17 -2.73 54.89
CA VAL A 159 -15.12 -1.66 54.52
C VAL A 159 -14.40 -0.45 53.93
N SER A 160 -13.31 0.02 54.55
CA SER A 160 -12.55 1.19 54.06
C SER A 160 -11.84 0.91 52.73
N VAL A 161 -11.39 -0.33 52.52
CA VAL A 161 -10.73 -0.75 51.28
C VAL A 161 -11.74 -0.90 50.16
N LEU A 162 -12.91 -1.49 50.43
CA LEU A 162 -13.99 -1.65 49.46
C LEU A 162 -14.60 -0.30 49.08
N ASN A 163 -14.74 0.65 50.01
CA ASN A 163 -15.17 2.01 49.68
C ASN A 163 -14.15 2.74 48.79
N ARG A 164 -12.86 2.48 48.97
CA ARG A 164 -11.79 3.14 48.21
C ARG A 164 -11.50 2.49 46.86
N PHE A 165 -11.60 1.17 46.77
CA PHE A 165 -11.12 0.38 45.63
C PHE A 165 -12.08 -0.73 45.18
N GLY A 166 -13.24 -0.90 45.82
CA GLY A 166 -14.17 -1.99 45.56
C GLY A 166 -14.70 -1.99 44.12
N SER A 167 -15.16 -0.84 43.63
CA SER A 167 -15.69 -0.73 42.25
C SER A 167 -14.67 -1.09 41.16
N PRO A 168 -13.44 -0.52 41.14
CA PRO A 168 -12.44 -0.94 40.16
C PRO A 168 -12.02 -2.40 40.29
N LEU A 169 -11.91 -2.93 41.53
CA LEU A 169 -11.50 -4.30 41.79
C LEU A 169 -12.52 -5.30 41.25
N ILE A 170 -13.78 -5.16 41.66
CA ILE A 170 -14.86 -6.09 41.30
C ILE A 170 -15.11 -6.03 39.79
N SER A 171 -15.11 -4.83 39.20
CA SER A 171 -15.25 -4.68 37.74
C SER A 171 -14.16 -5.42 36.98
N LYS A 172 -12.88 -5.24 37.36
CA LYS A 172 -11.74 -5.93 36.72
C LYS A 172 -11.84 -7.45 36.87
N VAL A 173 -12.22 -7.93 38.05
CA VAL A 173 -12.38 -9.34 38.38
C VAL A 173 -13.51 -9.99 37.56
N ILE A 174 -14.64 -9.29 37.36
CA ILE A 174 -15.72 -9.75 36.48
C ILE A 174 -15.25 -9.82 35.03
N LEU A 175 -14.58 -8.78 34.51
CA LEU A 175 -14.09 -8.77 33.14
C LEU A 175 -13.06 -9.87 32.87
N LEU A 176 -12.19 -10.16 33.84
CA LEU A 176 -11.25 -11.29 33.77
C LEU A 176 -11.98 -12.62 33.78
N SER A 177 -12.99 -12.80 34.64
CA SER A 177 -13.81 -14.02 34.71
C SER A 177 -14.54 -14.29 33.39
N ILE A 178 -15.11 -13.25 32.78
CA ILE A 178 -15.72 -13.32 31.44
C ILE A 178 -14.69 -13.72 30.38
N SER A 179 -13.50 -13.11 30.42
CA SER A 179 -12.42 -13.37 29.46
C SER A 179 -11.89 -14.80 29.55
N SER A 180 -11.76 -15.34 30.77
CA SER A 180 -11.29 -16.69 31.03
C SER A 180 -12.38 -17.75 30.95
N LYS A 181 -13.65 -17.36 30.69
CA LYS A 181 -14.82 -18.24 30.70
C LYS A 181 -15.04 -18.97 32.03
N ASP A 182 -14.67 -18.33 33.14
CA ASP A 182 -14.85 -18.87 34.49
C ASP A 182 -16.21 -18.46 35.05
N ILE A 183 -17.20 -19.30 34.74
CA ILE A 183 -18.61 -19.10 35.11
C ILE A 183 -18.83 -19.22 36.62
N GLU A 184 -18.07 -20.06 37.33
CA GLU A 184 -18.26 -20.26 38.76
C GLU A 184 -17.82 -19.00 39.53
N THR A 185 -16.65 -18.48 39.20
CA THR A 185 -16.16 -17.24 39.80
C THR A 185 -17.09 -16.07 39.48
N LEU A 186 -17.57 -15.96 38.23
CA LEU A 186 -18.55 -14.94 37.84
C LEU A 186 -19.84 -15.02 38.68
N LYS A 187 -20.39 -16.22 38.88
CA LYS A 187 -21.58 -16.43 39.73
C LYS A 187 -21.33 -16.00 41.18
N ARG A 188 -20.17 -16.36 41.74
CA ARG A 188 -19.81 -15.97 43.11
C ARG A 188 -19.74 -14.45 43.25
N ILE A 189 -19.09 -13.77 42.30
CA ILE A 189 -18.98 -12.30 42.34
C ILE A 189 -20.36 -11.64 42.19
N PHE A 190 -21.24 -12.14 41.33
CA PHE A 190 -22.60 -11.58 41.20
C PHE A 190 -23.47 -11.81 42.43
N ASN A 191 -23.14 -12.79 43.27
CA ASN A 191 -23.79 -13.03 44.55
C ASN A 191 -23.08 -12.37 45.74
N PHE A 192 -21.94 -11.71 45.52
CA PHE A 192 -21.17 -11.03 46.58
C PHE A 192 -22.04 -9.97 47.27
N GLN A 193 -22.16 -10.08 48.60
CA GLN A 193 -22.83 -9.08 49.42
C GLN A 193 -21.78 -8.24 50.12
N ALA A 194 -21.67 -6.97 49.75
CA ALA A 194 -20.72 -6.09 50.40
C ALA A 194 -21.04 -5.96 51.90
N PRO A 195 -20.01 -5.92 52.79
CA PRO A 195 -20.22 -5.70 54.21
C PRO A 195 -21.04 -4.42 54.48
N LYS A 196 -21.84 -4.42 55.53
CA LYS A 196 -22.61 -3.22 55.95
C LYS A 196 -21.67 -2.02 56.10
N GLY A 197 -22.01 -0.91 55.44
CA GLY A 197 -21.22 0.33 55.44
C GLY A 197 -20.36 0.56 54.19
N VAL A 198 -20.41 -0.36 53.22
CA VAL A 198 -19.84 -0.15 51.88
C VAL A 198 -20.86 0.55 50.98
N SER A 199 -20.45 1.61 50.28
CA SER A 199 -21.30 2.28 49.28
C SER A 199 -21.58 1.37 48.09
N ASP A 200 -22.70 1.56 47.40
CA ASP A 200 -23.06 0.78 46.21
C ASP A 200 -21.89 0.73 45.21
N ILE A 201 -21.52 -0.49 44.87
CA ILE A 201 -20.36 -0.76 44.01
C ILE A 201 -20.82 -0.48 42.58
N ASN A 202 -20.58 0.74 42.11
CA ASN A 202 -20.89 1.11 40.73
C ASN A 202 -19.98 0.37 39.76
N ILE A 203 -20.58 -0.40 38.86
CA ILE A 203 -19.90 -1.26 37.90
C ILE A 203 -20.31 -0.81 36.49
N ASP A 204 -19.37 -0.71 35.56
CA ASP A 204 -19.68 -0.39 34.17
C ASP A 204 -20.35 -1.59 33.47
N GLU A 205 -21.68 -1.63 33.55
CA GLU A 205 -22.51 -2.65 32.91
C GLU A 205 -22.25 -2.75 31.40
N GLN A 206 -21.97 -1.62 30.72
CA GLN A 206 -21.75 -1.62 29.27
C GLN A 206 -20.48 -2.36 28.90
N GLU A 207 -19.41 -2.16 29.66
CA GLU A 207 -18.14 -2.87 29.45
C GLU A 207 -18.33 -4.38 29.64
N MET A 208 -19.14 -4.80 30.62
CA MET A 208 -19.43 -6.22 30.87
C MET A 208 -20.22 -6.87 29.75
N PHE A 209 -21.29 -6.23 29.27
CA PHE A 209 -22.04 -6.74 28.13
C PHE A 209 -21.18 -6.80 26.87
N LYS A 210 -20.38 -5.76 26.59
CA LYS A 210 -19.44 -5.75 25.46
C LYS A 210 -18.46 -6.91 25.56
N LYS A 211 -17.89 -7.12 26.75
CA LYS A 211 -16.91 -8.18 26.98
C LYS A 211 -17.53 -9.57 26.84
N ALA A 212 -18.68 -9.82 27.48
CA ALA A 212 -19.39 -11.10 27.43
C ALA A 212 -19.87 -11.43 26.02
N TYR A 213 -20.34 -10.43 25.28
CA TYR A 213 -20.68 -10.60 23.87
C TYR A 213 -19.43 -10.98 23.07
N SER A 214 -18.33 -10.24 23.22
CA SER A 214 -17.10 -10.44 22.44
C SER A 214 -16.42 -11.80 22.64
N THR A 215 -16.61 -12.44 23.81
CA THR A 215 -16.04 -13.76 24.09
C THR A 215 -16.85 -14.90 23.50
N GLY A 216 -18.09 -14.64 23.08
CA GLY A 216 -19.03 -15.64 22.56
C GLY A 216 -19.49 -16.66 23.61
N ASP A 217 -19.29 -16.38 24.91
CA ASP A 217 -19.71 -17.27 25.99
C ASP A 217 -21.16 -17.00 26.38
N LEU A 218 -22.07 -17.87 25.94
CA LEU A 218 -23.50 -17.76 26.21
C LEU A 218 -23.82 -17.75 27.71
N GLN A 219 -23.12 -18.56 28.51
CA GLN A 219 -23.42 -18.66 29.95
C GLN A 219 -22.98 -17.42 30.68
N ALA A 220 -21.81 -16.87 30.34
CA ALA A 220 -21.34 -15.60 30.88
C ALA A 220 -22.32 -14.48 30.50
N PHE A 221 -22.75 -14.43 29.24
CA PHE A 221 -23.71 -13.43 28.78
C PHE A 221 -25.07 -13.54 29.48
N LYS A 222 -25.61 -14.76 29.64
CA LYS A 222 -26.85 -15.02 30.39
C LYS A 222 -26.77 -14.50 31.82
N LEU A 223 -25.65 -14.74 32.51
CA LEU A 223 -25.45 -14.26 33.88
C LEU A 223 -25.37 -12.73 33.96
N VAL A 224 -24.63 -12.10 33.05
CA VAL A 224 -24.55 -10.62 32.97
C VAL A 224 -25.94 -10.05 32.69
N HIS A 225 -26.69 -10.65 31.75
CA HIS A 225 -28.05 -10.24 31.41
C HIS A 225 -29.02 -10.39 32.59
N GLN A 226 -28.99 -11.53 33.30
CA GLN A 226 -29.82 -11.76 34.49
C GLN A 226 -29.53 -10.77 35.62
N LYS A 227 -28.26 -10.37 35.79
CA LYS A 227 -27.86 -9.44 36.85
C LYS A 227 -28.25 -7.98 36.55
N TYR A 228 -28.20 -7.56 35.29
CA TYR A 228 -28.31 -6.14 34.88
C TYR A 228 -29.43 -5.89 33.85
N SER A 229 -30.55 -6.59 33.95
CA SER A 229 -31.65 -6.55 32.97
C SER A 229 -32.26 -5.16 32.73
N ASN A 230 -32.14 -4.22 33.67
CA ASN A 230 -32.85 -2.94 33.65
C ASN A 230 -32.27 -1.88 32.67
N ASN A 231 -30.97 -1.93 32.34
CA ASN A 231 -30.32 -0.95 31.43
C ASN A 231 -30.10 -1.47 30.00
N TYR A 232 -30.62 -2.66 29.74
CA TYR A 232 -30.20 -3.56 28.68
C TYR A 232 -30.46 -3.06 27.24
N ASN A 233 -31.59 -2.39 27.01
CA ASN A 233 -32.00 -1.90 25.67
C ASN A 233 -31.05 -0.83 25.10
N SER A 234 -30.44 -0.01 25.96
CA SER A 234 -29.50 1.02 25.52
C SER A 234 -28.16 0.42 25.07
N ILE A 235 -27.74 -0.66 25.73
CA ILE A 235 -26.43 -1.30 25.59
C ILE A 235 -26.41 -2.21 24.35
N LEU A 236 -27.50 -2.96 24.11
CA LEU A 236 -27.64 -3.74 22.88
C LEU A 236 -27.59 -2.87 21.62
N LYS A 237 -28.13 -1.65 21.66
CA LYS A 237 -28.07 -0.72 20.52
C LYS A 237 -26.60 -0.39 20.17
N THR A 238 -25.74 -0.23 21.16
CA THR A 238 -24.31 0.07 20.96
C THR A 238 -23.51 -1.15 20.51
N ILE A 239 -23.90 -2.35 20.95
CA ILE A 239 -23.20 -3.60 20.62
C ILE A 239 -23.65 -4.18 19.27
N LEU A 240 -24.96 -4.25 19.01
CA LEU A 240 -25.52 -4.88 17.81
C LEU A 240 -25.46 -4.00 16.56
N ASN A 241 -25.64 -2.67 16.67
CA ASN A 241 -25.66 -1.81 15.48
C ASN A 241 -24.38 -1.86 14.63
N PRO A 242 -23.16 -1.86 15.21
CA PRO A 242 -21.94 -2.07 14.44
C PRO A 242 -21.92 -3.43 13.74
N HIS A 243 -22.38 -4.50 14.40
CA HIS A 243 -22.44 -5.84 13.80
C HIS A 243 -23.43 -5.92 12.65
N ILE A 244 -24.62 -5.32 12.80
CA ILE A 244 -25.65 -5.28 11.76
C ILE A 244 -25.21 -4.40 10.59
N ARG A 245 -24.60 -3.24 10.86
CA ARG A 245 -23.99 -2.41 9.81
C ARG A 245 -22.83 -3.09 9.10
N LEU A 246 -22.07 -3.96 9.77
CA LEU A 246 -21.03 -4.77 9.16
C LEU A 246 -21.61 -5.93 8.32
N CYS A 247 -22.72 -6.52 8.75
CA CYS A 247 -23.45 -7.54 7.97
C CYS A 247 -24.14 -6.95 6.73
N LEU A 248 -24.70 -5.74 6.84
CA LEU A 248 -25.43 -5.06 5.77
C LEU A 248 -24.53 -4.14 4.91
N GLY A 249 -23.33 -3.80 5.38
CA GLY A 249 -22.46 -2.80 4.76
C GLY A 249 -21.58 -3.32 3.62
N ASN A 250 -21.44 -2.51 2.57
CA ASN A 250 -20.62 -2.75 1.38
C ASN A 250 -19.09 -2.76 1.60
N ASN A 251 -18.58 -2.69 2.83
CA ASN A 251 -17.14 -2.54 3.09
C ASN A 251 -16.40 -3.89 3.05
N ILE A 252 -15.82 -4.18 1.88
CA ILE A 252 -15.10 -5.42 1.54
C ILE A 252 -13.90 -5.73 2.45
N LYS A 253 -13.31 -4.70 3.10
CA LYS A 253 -12.02 -4.81 3.79
C LYS A 253 -12.03 -5.62 5.10
N TYR A 254 -13.21 -5.89 5.70
CA TYR A 254 -13.32 -6.53 7.02
C TYR A 254 -13.75 -8.01 6.98
N ARG A 255 -13.66 -8.70 5.83
CA ARG A 255 -14.41 -9.94 5.61
C ARG A 255 -13.90 -11.18 6.38
N LYS A 256 -12.63 -11.59 6.32
CA LYS A 256 -12.24 -12.95 6.79
C LYS A 256 -12.29 -13.18 8.31
N ASP A 257 -11.70 -12.30 9.11
CA ASP A 257 -11.59 -12.52 10.56
C ASP A 257 -12.91 -12.22 11.31
N THR A 258 -13.73 -11.33 10.75
CA THR A 258 -15.04 -10.96 11.30
C THR A 258 -16.07 -12.07 11.11
N TYR A 259 -16.06 -12.78 9.96
CA TYR A 259 -16.96 -13.91 9.75
C TYR A 259 -16.67 -15.08 10.70
N LYS A 260 -15.40 -15.37 10.99
CA LYS A 260 -15.02 -16.42 11.94
C LYS A 260 -15.48 -16.09 13.36
N LYS A 261 -15.47 -14.81 13.74
CA LYS A 261 -16.04 -14.32 15.01
C LYS A 261 -17.58 -14.40 15.06
N MET A 262 -18.28 -14.23 13.94
CA MET A 262 -19.74 -14.35 13.87
C MET A 262 -20.23 -15.80 14.00
N THR A 263 -19.53 -16.76 13.40
CA THR A 263 -19.83 -18.20 13.60
C THR A 263 -19.73 -18.66 15.06
N LEU A 264 -18.95 -17.94 15.89
CA LEU A 264 -18.76 -18.22 17.32
C LEU A 264 -19.85 -17.63 18.22
N GLN A 265 -20.85 -16.94 17.66
CA GLN A 265 -21.88 -16.21 18.43
C GLN A 265 -23.32 -16.61 18.06
N TYR A 266 -23.54 -17.76 17.40
CA TYR A 266 -24.89 -18.18 16.99
C TYR A 266 -25.83 -18.43 18.17
N ASP A 267 -25.43 -19.24 19.15
CA ASP A 267 -26.25 -19.51 20.34
C ASP A 267 -26.58 -18.24 21.12
N LEU A 268 -25.69 -17.24 21.04
CA LEU A 268 -25.87 -15.93 21.64
C LEU A 268 -26.93 -15.12 20.89
N LEU A 269 -26.87 -15.08 19.56
CA LEU A 269 -27.87 -14.40 18.74
C LEU A 269 -29.25 -15.07 18.87
N GLU A 270 -29.29 -16.40 18.89
CA GLU A 270 -30.52 -17.16 19.16
C GLU A 270 -31.11 -16.80 20.52
N TYR A 271 -30.29 -16.78 21.58
CA TYR A 271 -30.73 -16.35 22.90
C TYR A 271 -31.29 -14.91 22.90
N LEU A 272 -30.67 -13.98 22.17
CA LEU A 272 -31.18 -12.61 22.04
C LEU A 272 -32.55 -12.57 21.35
N LEU A 273 -32.77 -13.42 20.34
CA LEU A 273 -34.06 -13.51 19.64
C LEU A 273 -35.13 -14.17 20.52
N ASP A 274 -34.81 -15.30 21.17
CA ASP A 274 -35.73 -16.06 22.02
C ASP A 274 -36.25 -15.24 23.21
N GLN A 275 -35.41 -14.34 23.72
CA GLN A 275 -35.77 -13.46 24.83
C GLN A 275 -36.49 -12.17 24.37
N ASN A 276 -36.82 -12.03 23.08
CA ASN A 276 -37.44 -10.83 22.48
C ASN A 276 -36.68 -9.53 22.81
N LEU A 277 -35.36 -9.62 22.83
CA LEU A 277 -34.47 -8.54 23.28
C LEU A 277 -34.06 -7.57 22.17
N VAL A 278 -34.40 -7.90 20.93
CA VAL A 278 -34.06 -7.11 19.74
C VAL A 278 -35.31 -6.34 19.29
N ARG A 279 -35.16 -5.05 18.98
CA ARG A 279 -36.27 -4.25 18.45
C ARG A 279 -36.79 -4.86 17.13
N PRO A 280 -38.10 -4.75 16.81
CA PRO A 280 -38.68 -5.39 15.63
C PRO A 280 -38.03 -5.01 14.29
N ASP A 281 -37.60 -3.74 14.14
CA ASP A 281 -36.89 -3.23 12.96
C ASP A 281 -35.51 -3.89 12.79
N VAL A 282 -34.75 -3.93 13.89
CA VAL A 282 -33.42 -4.56 13.95
C VAL A 282 -33.51 -6.10 13.87
N TYR A 283 -34.60 -6.66 14.38
CA TYR A 283 -34.88 -8.10 14.40
C TYR A 283 -35.00 -8.64 12.98
N GLN A 284 -35.73 -7.95 12.10
CA GLN A 284 -35.93 -8.41 10.72
C GLN A 284 -34.61 -8.41 9.94
N ASP A 285 -33.78 -7.38 10.10
CA ASP A 285 -32.48 -7.29 9.44
C ASP A 285 -31.50 -8.34 9.96
N LEU A 286 -31.38 -8.49 11.29
CA LEU A 286 -30.54 -9.50 11.92
C LEU A 286 -30.98 -10.92 11.51
N LYS A 287 -32.29 -11.15 11.45
CA LYS A 287 -32.87 -12.40 10.99
C LYS A 287 -32.54 -12.66 9.52
N ASN A 288 -32.71 -11.68 8.63
CA ASN A 288 -32.35 -11.83 7.22
C ASN A 288 -30.86 -12.20 7.06
N CYS A 289 -29.97 -11.58 7.85
CA CYS A 289 -28.55 -11.92 7.89
C CYS A 289 -28.31 -13.36 8.39
N LEU A 290 -29.02 -13.79 9.44
CA LEU A 290 -28.90 -15.15 10.00
C LEU A 290 -29.42 -16.22 9.04
N VAL A 291 -30.56 -15.98 8.38
CA VAL A 291 -31.11 -16.88 7.36
C VAL A 291 -30.11 -17.04 6.20
N PHE A 292 -29.54 -15.93 5.73
CA PHE A 292 -28.51 -15.95 4.69
C PHE A 292 -27.27 -16.74 5.12
N GLN A 293 -26.82 -16.60 6.37
CA GLN A 293 -25.67 -17.36 6.87
C GLN A 293 -25.97 -18.84 7.07
N ALA A 294 -27.14 -19.19 7.61
CA ALA A 294 -27.58 -20.57 7.76
C ALA A 294 -27.57 -21.27 6.38
N PHE A 295 -28.13 -20.61 5.37
CA PHE A 295 -28.10 -21.09 3.98
C PHE A 295 -26.66 -21.24 3.46
N LYS A 296 -25.80 -20.23 3.67
CA LYS A 296 -24.39 -20.27 3.23
C LYS A 296 -23.60 -21.42 3.88
N LEU A 297 -23.89 -21.72 5.15
CA LEU A 297 -23.26 -22.80 5.90
C LEU A 297 -23.93 -24.16 5.65
N GLN A 298 -24.99 -24.22 4.83
CA GLN A 298 -25.81 -25.41 4.59
C GLN A 298 -26.46 -25.96 5.88
N ASP A 299 -26.68 -25.10 6.87
CA ASP A 299 -27.41 -25.44 8.09
C ASP A 299 -28.92 -25.28 7.81
N MET A 300 -29.49 -26.28 7.14
CA MET A 300 -30.89 -26.26 6.71
C MET A 300 -31.86 -26.34 7.90
N ASP A 301 -31.45 -26.93 9.02
CA ASP A 301 -32.27 -26.99 10.24
C ASP A 301 -32.42 -25.58 10.83
N LEU A 302 -31.33 -24.82 10.95
CA LEU A 302 -31.37 -23.43 11.38
C LEU A 302 -32.11 -22.55 10.37
N TYR A 303 -31.87 -22.74 9.08
CA TYR A 303 -32.59 -22.03 8.02
C TYR A 303 -34.10 -22.24 8.17
N ASN A 304 -34.56 -23.50 8.25
CA ASN A 304 -35.96 -23.86 8.40
C ASN A 304 -36.54 -23.32 9.72
N LYS A 305 -35.79 -23.41 10.82
CA LYS A 305 -36.20 -22.85 12.11
C LYS A 305 -36.43 -21.34 12.03
N LEU A 306 -35.48 -20.59 11.46
CA LEU A 306 -35.59 -19.15 11.29
C LEU A 306 -36.74 -18.78 10.33
N MET A 307 -36.90 -19.51 9.22
CA MET A 307 -38.00 -19.29 8.27
C MET A 307 -39.38 -19.54 8.89
N ASN A 308 -39.52 -20.61 9.68
CA ASN A 308 -40.77 -20.99 10.33
C ASN A 308 -41.19 -20.06 11.48
N GLN A 309 -40.23 -19.32 12.08
CA GLN A 309 -40.52 -18.33 13.12
C GLN A 309 -41.14 -17.02 12.57
N SER A 310 -41.37 -16.87 11.26
CA SER A 310 -41.98 -15.67 10.67
C SER A 310 -43.32 -15.91 9.99
N ASN A 311 -44.24 -14.96 10.16
CA ASN A 311 -45.41 -14.79 9.27
C ASN A 311 -45.04 -14.16 7.90
N THR A 312 -43.81 -13.70 7.72
CA THR A 312 -43.28 -13.17 6.46
C THR A 312 -42.92 -14.32 5.49
N LYS A 313 -43.78 -14.53 4.49
CA LYS A 313 -43.62 -15.58 3.45
C LYS A 313 -42.53 -15.30 2.40
N ALA A 314 -41.93 -14.11 2.41
CA ALA A 314 -40.90 -13.74 1.42
C ALA A 314 -39.79 -12.91 2.09
N ILE A 315 -38.54 -13.32 1.88
CA ILE A 315 -37.37 -12.51 2.21
C ILE A 315 -37.07 -11.63 1.00
N CYS A 316 -37.18 -10.32 1.19
CA CYS A 316 -36.83 -9.35 0.17
C CYS A 316 -35.41 -8.84 0.42
N PHE A 317 -34.44 -9.28 -0.39
CA PHE A 317 -33.08 -8.76 -0.34
C PHE A 317 -32.99 -7.49 -1.19
N ASN A 318 -33.61 -6.41 -0.72
CA ASN A 318 -33.61 -5.14 -1.46
C ASN A 318 -32.23 -4.47 -1.49
N GLU A 319 -31.34 -4.75 -0.52
CA GLU A 319 -30.06 -4.05 -0.36
C GLU A 319 -28.81 -4.95 -0.34
N LEU A 320 -28.95 -6.27 -0.27
CA LEU A 320 -27.78 -7.15 -0.34
C LEU A 320 -27.31 -7.23 -1.78
N SER A 321 -26.12 -6.71 -2.08
CA SER A 321 -25.51 -6.87 -3.41
C SER A 321 -25.44 -8.36 -3.79
N LEU A 322 -25.80 -8.71 -5.04
CA LEU A 322 -25.49 -9.98 -5.70
C LEU A 322 -24.01 -10.39 -5.51
N SER A 323 -23.09 -9.47 -5.20
CA SER A 323 -21.70 -9.81 -4.83
C SER A 323 -21.61 -10.70 -3.58
N MET A 324 -22.55 -10.57 -2.63
CA MET A 324 -22.68 -11.46 -1.47
C MET A 324 -23.24 -12.83 -1.87
N ILE A 325 -24.24 -12.83 -2.75
CA ILE A 325 -24.86 -14.03 -3.34
C ILE A 325 -23.80 -14.78 -4.17
N THR A 326 -23.25 -14.19 -5.22
CA THR A 326 -22.26 -14.79 -6.16
C THR A 326 -20.86 -15.01 -5.59
N GLY A 327 -20.45 -14.24 -4.57
CA GLY A 327 -19.17 -14.46 -3.88
C GLY A 327 -19.18 -15.75 -3.04
N SER A 328 -20.35 -16.22 -2.62
CA SER A 328 -20.55 -17.42 -1.79
C SER A 328 -21.30 -18.56 -2.51
N LEU A 329 -22.07 -18.23 -3.54
CA LEU A 329 -22.85 -19.13 -4.39
C LEU A 329 -22.16 -19.14 -5.75
N SER A 330 -21.11 -19.94 -5.84
CA SER A 330 -20.30 -20.09 -7.03
C SER A 330 -20.98 -20.90 -8.14
N SER A 331 -22.27 -21.27 -8.00
CA SER A 331 -22.97 -22.08 -8.98
C SER A 331 -24.40 -21.59 -9.21
N LEU A 332 -24.82 -21.68 -10.47
CA LEU A 332 -26.18 -21.42 -10.92
C LEU A 332 -27.21 -22.25 -10.14
N ASP A 333 -26.88 -23.50 -9.82
CA ASP A 333 -27.79 -24.41 -9.10
C ASP A 333 -28.19 -23.88 -7.73
N LYS A 334 -27.26 -23.27 -6.98
CA LYS A 334 -27.57 -22.69 -5.68
C LYS A 334 -28.43 -21.42 -5.78
N VAL A 335 -28.27 -20.67 -6.88
CA VAL A 335 -29.13 -19.51 -7.15
C VAL A 335 -30.55 -19.98 -7.49
N LYS A 336 -30.68 -21.04 -8.29
CA LYS A 336 -31.97 -21.69 -8.56
C LYS A 336 -32.62 -22.22 -7.29
N GLU A 337 -31.85 -22.85 -6.40
CA GLU A 337 -32.31 -23.32 -5.10
C GLU A 337 -32.85 -22.17 -4.23
N LEU A 338 -32.12 -21.06 -4.12
CA LEU A 338 -32.59 -19.87 -3.39
C LEU A 338 -33.90 -19.30 -3.95
N ILE A 339 -34.01 -19.19 -5.27
CA ILE A 339 -35.22 -18.71 -5.92
C ILE A 339 -36.37 -19.68 -5.67
N GLY A 340 -36.10 -21.00 -5.71
CA GLY A 340 -37.04 -22.06 -5.35
C GLY A 340 -37.52 -21.97 -3.90
N LEU A 341 -36.70 -21.43 -3.00
CA LEU A 341 -37.05 -21.15 -1.60
C LEU A 341 -37.80 -19.81 -1.41
N GLY A 342 -38.21 -19.14 -2.49
CA GLY A 342 -39.04 -17.92 -2.45
C GLY A 342 -38.26 -16.62 -2.26
N VAL A 343 -36.94 -16.64 -2.45
CA VAL A 343 -36.11 -15.43 -2.39
C VAL A 343 -36.36 -14.57 -3.62
N THR A 344 -36.73 -13.31 -3.42
CA THR A 344 -36.90 -12.33 -4.52
C THR A 344 -35.58 -11.58 -4.73
N ILE A 345 -35.02 -11.67 -5.94
CA ILE A 345 -33.82 -10.93 -6.36
C ILE A 345 -34.25 -9.71 -7.16
N THR A 346 -33.93 -8.51 -6.69
CA THR A 346 -34.32 -7.26 -7.37
C THR A 346 -33.36 -6.86 -8.50
N THR A 347 -33.85 -6.05 -9.43
CA THR A 347 -33.04 -5.46 -10.51
C THR A 347 -31.86 -4.63 -9.96
N THR A 348 -32.08 -3.87 -8.89
CA THR A 348 -31.06 -3.05 -8.21
C THR A 348 -29.93 -3.90 -7.60
N CYS A 349 -30.27 -5.07 -7.07
CA CYS A 349 -29.30 -6.02 -6.52
C CYS A 349 -28.32 -6.50 -7.62
N ILE A 350 -28.85 -6.80 -8.81
CA ILE A 350 -28.06 -7.26 -9.95
C ILE A 350 -27.22 -6.13 -10.52
N THR A 351 -27.80 -4.97 -10.86
CA THR A 351 -27.08 -3.85 -11.48
C THR A 351 -25.89 -3.35 -10.65
N ASN A 352 -26.04 -3.26 -9.34
CA ASN A 352 -24.93 -2.88 -8.45
C ASN A 352 -23.80 -3.94 -8.42
N SER A 353 -24.14 -5.19 -8.68
CA SER A 353 -23.23 -6.33 -8.53
C SER A 353 -22.63 -6.82 -9.84
N ILE A 354 -23.23 -6.45 -10.95
CA ILE A 354 -22.66 -6.55 -12.29
C ILE A 354 -21.22 -6.01 -12.31
N SER A 355 -20.97 -4.87 -11.65
CA SER A 355 -19.63 -4.30 -11.50
C SER A 355 -18.63 -5.23 -10.77
N SER A 356 -19.12 -6.09 -9.87
CA SER A 356 -18.34 -7.02 -9.04
C SER A 356 -18.19 -8.42 -9.64
N LEU A 357 -19.06 -8.80 -10.58
CA LEU A 357 -18.99 -10.05 -11.35
C LEU A 357 -17.82 -10.04 -12.37
N ASN A 358 -17.21 -8.86 -12.60
CA ASN A 358 -16.13 -8.58 -13.55
C ASN A 358 -14.81 -9.36 -13.37
N LYS A 359 -14.65 -10.21 -12.34
CA LYS A 359 -13.36 -10.89 -12.08
C LYS A 359 -13.52 -12.42 -12.19
N ASN A 360 -13.28 -12.94 -13.40
CA ASN A 360 -12.81 -14.30 -13.69
C ASN A 360 -13.73 -15.49 -13.37
N LYS A 361 -15.05 -15.33 -13.18
CA LYS A 361 -15.94 -16.49 -12.94
C LYS A 361 -16.92 -16.69 -14.08
N LYS A 362 -16.67 -17.71 -14.90
CA LYS A 362 -17.57 -18.25 -15.94
C LYS A 362 -19.01 -18.39 -15.41
N ASP A 363 -19.16 -18.79 -14.15
CA ASP A 363 -20.43 -19.03 -13.48
C ASP A 363 -21.25 -17.75 -13.20
N GLY A 364 -20.58 -16.60 -13.02
CA GLY A 364 -21.26 -15.33 -12.71
C GLY A 364 -22.14 -14.83 -13.86
N TRP A 365 -21.71 -15.10 -15.09
CA TRP A 365 -22.44 -14.72 -16.29
C TRP A 365 -23.61 -15.63 -16.61
N GLU A 366 -23.48 -16.93 -16.33
CA GLU A 366 -24.58 -17.88 -16.46
C GLU A 366 -25.70 -17.57 -15.46
N ILE A 367 -25.33 -17.17 -14.24
CA ILE A 367 -26.28 -16.65 -13.25
C ILE A 367 -26.97 -15.38 -13.76
N PHE A 368 -26.22 -14.42 -14.31
CA PHE A 368 -26.80 -13.19 -14.84
C PHE A 368 -27.79 -13.48 -15.98
N LEU A 369 -27.39 -14.26 -16.98
CA LEU A 369 -28.26 -14.62 -18.11
C LEU A 369 -29.52 -15.36 -17.64
N TYR A 370 -29.38 -16.32 -16.72
CA TYR A 370 -30.53 -17.01 -16.13
C TYR A 370 -31.52 -16.05 -15.46
N LEU A 371 -31.01 -15.08 -14.68
CA LEU A 371 -31.83 -14.11 -13.98
C LEU A 371 -32.58 -13.19 -14.96
N VAL A 372 -31.91 -12.75 -16.02
CA VAL A 372 -32.52 -11.89 -17.03
C VAL A 372 -33.60 -12.64 -17.83
N GLU A 373 -33.28 -13.85 -18.31
CA GLU A 373 -34.19 -14.66 -19.14
C GLU A 373 -35.47 -15.06 -18.39
N ASN A 374 -35.36 -15.44 -17.11
CA ASN A 374 -36.47 -16.03 -16.37
C ASN A 374 -37.32 -15.01 -15.59
N HIS A 375 -36.80 -13.81 -15.33
CA HIS A 375 -37.48 -12.83 -14.45
C HIS A 375 -37.88 -11.53 -15.13
N LYS A 376 -37.88 -11.46 -16.49
CA LYS A 376 -38.35 -10.29 -17.28
C LYS A 376 -37.84 -8.97 -16.72
N MET A 377 -36.55 -8.91 -16.43
CA MET A 377 -35.96 -7.75 -15.79
C MET A 377 -35.87 -6.58 -16.76
N ASP A 378 -36.06 -5.37 -16.25
CA ASP A 378 -35.75 -4.14 -16.98
C ASP A 378 -34.26 -3.84 -16.81
N TYR A 379 -33.51 -3.75 -17.92
CA TYR A 379 -32.07 -3.50 -17.92
C TYR A 379 -31.67 -2.59 -19.09
N ASP A 380 -30.65 -1.76 -18.85
CA ASP A 380 -30.08 -0.92 -19.90
C ASP A 380 -29.16 -1.76 -20.80
N ILE A 381 -29.60 -2.02 -22.03
CA ILE A 381 -28.85 -2.77 -23.03
C ILE A 381 -27.50 -2.09 -23.34
N ARG A 382 -27.40 -0.75 -23.23
CA ARG A 382 -26.12 -0.04 -23.44
C ARG A 382 -25.10 -0.42 -22.37
N ALA A 383 -25.54 -0.49 -21.12
CA ALA A 383 -24.70 -0.94 -20.01
C ALA A 383 -24.27 -2.40 -20.21
N LEU A 384 -25.18 -3.23 -20.71
CA LEU A 384 -24.90 -4.64 -21.00
C LEU A 384 -23.85 -4.82 -22.10
N ILE A 385 -23.97 -4.10 -23.23
CA ILE A 385 -22.98 -4.12 -24.32
C ILE A 385 -21.64 -3.58 -23.83
N SER A 386 -21.64 -2.43 -23.15
CA SER A 386 -20.41 -1.83 -22.63
C SER A 386 -19.64 -2.79 -21.73
N MET A 387 -20.36 -3.60 -20.95
CA MET A 387 -19.75 -4.59 -20.08
C MET A 387 -19.33 -5.86 -20.83
N ALA A 388 -20.13 -6.33 -21.79
CA ALA A 388 -19.74 -7.42 -22.68
C ALA A 388 -18.39 -7.09 -23.35
N CYS A 389 -18.23 -5.84 -23.81
CA CYS A 389 -16.96 -5.33 -24.32
C CYS A 389 -15.86 -5.33 -23.25
N LYS A 390 -16.10 -4.77 -22.06
CA LYS A 390 -15.08 -4.77 -21.00
C LYS A 390 -14.56 -6.16 -20.60
N THR A 391 -15.38 -7.19 -20.76
CA THR A 391 -15.05 -8.57 -20.38
C THR A 391 -14.82 -9.52 -21.54
N ALA A 392 -14.94 -9.02 -22.78
CA ALA A 392 -14.96 -9.81 -24.01
C ALA A 392 -15.91 -11.03 -23.96
N ASN A 393 -17.06 -10.91 -23.28
CA ASN A 393 -18.00 -12.03 -23.13
C ASN A 393 -18.97 -12.10 -24.32
N ILE A 394 -18.69 -12.99 -25.26
CA ILE A 394 -19.48 -13.15 -26.48
C ILE A 394 -20.93 -13.60 -26.23
N LYS A 395 -21.17 -14.43 -25.20
CA LYS A 395 -22.54 -14.87 -24.88
C LYS A 395 -23.42 -13.69 -24.47
N VAL A 396 -22.87 -12.78 -23.69
CA VAL A 396 -23.57 -11.57 -23.23
C VAL A 396 -23.80 -10.61 -24.40
N LEU A 397 -22.81 -10.47 -25.30
CA LEU A 397 -22.97 -9.66 -26.51
C LEU A 397 -24.06 -10.22 -27.43
N LYS A 398 -24.07 -11.54 -27.72
CA LYS A 398 -25.12 -12.19 -28.51
C LYS A 398 -26.50 -11.95 -27.91
N PHE A 399 -26.63 -12.20 -26.60
CA PHE A 399 -27.88 -11.96 -25.88
C PHE A 399 -28.34 -10.50 -25.96
N ALA A 400 -27.42 -9.53 -25.86
CA ALA A 400 -27.75 -8.11 -25.98
C ALA A 400 -28.18 -7.71 -27.40
N LEU A 401 -27.53 -8.27 -28.43
CA LEU A 401 -27.86 -8.05 -29.84
C LEU A 401 -29.21 -8.68 -30.23
N ASP A 402 -29.55 -9.84 -29.66
CA ASP A 402 -30.84 -10.52 -29.89
C ASP A 402 -32.05 -9.69 -29.44
N GLN A 403 -31.84 -8.69 -28.56
CA GLN A 403 -32.90 -7.75 -28.14
C GLN A 403 -33.31 -6.76 -29.24
N LYS A 404 -32.56 -6.69 -30.36
CA LYS A 404 -32.87 -5.84 -31.53
C LYS A 404 -33.12 -4.36 -31.22
N VAL A 405 -32.50 -3.83 -30.17
CA VAL A 405 -32.59 -2.40 -29.84
C VAL A 405 -31.53 -1.63 -30.61
N GLU A 406 -31.95 -0.55 -31.27
CA GLU A 406 -31.04 0.33 -32.02
C GLU A 406 -30.17 1.12 -31.03
N ILE A 407 -28.86 0.86 -31.05
CA ILE A 407 -27.91 1.46 -30.12
C ILE A 407 -26.73 2.04 -30.89
N LYS A 408 -26.42 3.32 -30.62
CA LYS A 408 -25.23 3.97 -31.17
C LYS A 408 -23.97 3.48 -30.46
N PRO A 409 -22.94 3.02 -31.19
CA PRO A 409 -21.70 2.59 -30.59
C PRO A 409 -21.00 3.72 -29.84
N GLN A 410 -20.28 3.37 -28.78
CA GLN A 410 -19.51 4.32 -27.97
C GLN A 410 -18.01 4.05 -28.11
N PRO A 411 -17.14 5.08 -28.10
CA PRO A 411 -15.69 4.91 -28.29
C PRO A 411 -15.05 3.94 -27.27
N TRP A 412 -15.47 4.00 -26.00
CA TRP A 412 -14.90 3.17 -24.94
C TRP A 412 -15.24 1.68 -25.06
N TRP A 413 -16.24 1.30 -25.87
CA TRP A 413 -16.53 -0.11 -26.14
C TRP A 413 -15.35 -0.82 -26.79
N VAL A 414 -14.54 -0.09 -27.56
CA VAL A 414 -13.40 -0.65 -28.26
C VAL A 414 -12.09 -0.34 -27.52
N GLY A 415 -12.02 0.82 -26.85
CA GLY A 415 -10.84 1.24 -26.10
C GLY A 415 -10.44 0.32 -24.94
N ASP A 416 -11.41 -0.27 -24.23
CA ASP A 416 -11.15 -1.11 -23.05
C ASP A 416 -10.90 -2.60 -23.38
N LEU A 417 -11.09 -3.01 -24.64
CA LEU A 417 -10.99 -4.40 -25.07
C LEU A 417 -9.52 -4.86 -25.18
N LYS A 418 -9.25 -6.11 -24.77
CA LYS A 418 -8.02 -6.82 -25.15
C LYS A 418 -8.24 -7.52 -26.49
N PHE A 419 -7.47 -7.12 -27.48
CA PHE A 419 -7.35 -7.71 -28.81
C PHE A 419 -6.48 -8.96 -28.73
N SER A 420 -7.03 -10.04 -28.17
CA SER A 420 -6.46 -11.39 -28.29
C SER A 420 -7.21 -12.19 -29.37
N ASP A 421 -6.56 -13.22 -29.90
CA ASP A 421 -7.17 -14.10 -30.90
C ASP A 421 -8.36 -14.90 -30.31
N GLU A 422 -8.36 -15.13 -28.99
CA GLU A 422 -9.48 -15.73 -28.25
C GLU A 422 -10.79 -14.92 -28.38
N ASN A 423 -10.68 -13.61 -28.62
CA ASN A 423 -11.80 -12.69 -28.71
C ASN A 423 -12.19 -12.37 -30.16
N ARG A 424 -11.61 -13.04 -31.17
CA ARG A 424 -11.87 -12.76 -32.59
C ARG A 424 -13.36 -12.77 -32.95
N GLU A 425 -14.08 -13.82 -32.52
CA GLU A 425 -15.52 -13.95 -32.78
C GLU A 425 -16.32 -12.82 -32.11
N PHE A 426 -15.87 -12.35 -30.94
CA PHE A 426 -16.48 -11.21 -30.24
C PHE A 426 -16.35 -9.93 -31.07
N PHE A 427 -15.14 -9.63 -31.59
CA PHE A 427 -14.91 -8.45 -32.42
C PHE A 427 -15.68 -8.51 -33.73
N GLN A 428 -15.66 -9.66 -34.41
CA GLN A 428 -16.41 -9.84 -35.65
C GLN A 428 -17.89 -9.54 -35.43
N LEU A 429 -18.48 -10.12 -34.38
CA LEU A 429 -19.88 -9.88 -34.03
C LEU A 429 -20.15 -8.40 -33.68
N LEU A 430 -19.24 -7.75 -32.94
CA LEU A 430 -19.37 -6.33 -32.58
C LEU A 430 -19.36 -5.44 -33.84
N PHE A 431 -18.41 -5.64 -34.75
CA PHE A 431 -18.25 -4.81 -35.94
C PHE A 431 -19.29 -5.11 -37.04
N GLU A 432 -19.82 -6.33 -37.11
CA GLU A 432 -20.93 -6.66 -38.01
C GLU A 432 -22.23 -5.95 -37.61
N ASN A 433 -22.44 -5.72 -36.31
CA ASN A 433 -23.67 -5.14 -35.79
C ASN A 433 -23.61 -3.62 -35.54
N PHE A 434 -22.42 -3.03 -35.46
CA PHE A 434 -22.26 -1.60 -35.18
C PHE A 434 -21.39 -0.88 -36.21
N ARG A 435 -21.84 0.30 -36.65
CA ARG A 435 -21.04 1.21 -37.49
C ARG A 435 -20.23 2.16 -36.62
N PHE A 436 -18.93 1.88 -36.47
CA PHE A 436 -18.02 2.73 -35.72
C PHE A 436 -17.49 3.89 -36.58
N GLU A 437 -17.25 5.02 -35.93
CA GLU A 437 -16.55 6.15 -36.54
C GLU A 437 -15.08 5.78 -36.81
N SER A 438 -14.49 6.38 -37.84
CA SER A 438 -13.15 6.00 -38.34
C SER A 438 -12.07 6.07 -37.27
N TYR A 439 -12.05 7.12 -36.44
CA TYR A 439 -11.05 7.28 -35.39
C TYR A 439 -11.13 6.20 -34.30
N ILE A 440 -12.32 5.63 -34.04
CA ILE A 440 -12.49 4.52 -33.09
C ILE A 440 -11.83 3.26 -33.65
N LEU A 441 -12.05 2.98 -34.94
CA LEU A 441 -11.43 1.85 -35.64
C LEU A 441 -9.90 2.02 -35.68
N PHE A 442 -9.39 3.23 -35.93
CA PHE A 442 -7.95 3.47 -35.92
C PHE A 442 -7.32 3.24 -34.55
N GLY A 443 -7.93 3.73 -33.46
CA GLY A 443 -7.46 3.45 -32.10
C GLY A 443 -7.45 1.95 -31.76
N ALA A 444 -8.48 1.22 -32.21
CA ALA A 444 -8.55 -0.23 -32.09
C ALA A 444 -7.41 -0.94 -32.83
N THR A 445 -7.14 -0.47 -34.05
CA THR A 445 -6.12 -1.04 -34.94
C THR A 445 -4.71 -0.77 -34.39
N GLU A 446 -4.46 0.43 -33.89
CA GLU A 446 -3.22 0.77 -33.20
C GLU A 446 -2.99 -0.11 -31.95
N LYS A 447 -4.04 -0.37 -31.18
CA LYS A 447 -3.98 -1.26 -30.01
C LYS A 447 -3.70 -2.71 -30.40
N SER A 448 -4.23 -3.20 -31.52
CA SER A 448 -3.94 -4.56 -32.00
C SER A 448 -2.47 -4.75 -32.39
N ILE A 449 -1.78 -3.71 -32.88
CA ILE A 449 -0.32 -3.70 -33.09
C ILE A 449 0.41 -3.84 -31.75
N GLN A 450 0.00 -3.03 -30.76
CA GLN A 450 0.59 -3.05 -29.42
C GLN A 450 0.47 -4.41 -28.74
N GLU A 451 -0.70 -5.05 -28.87
CA GLU A 451 -0.97 -6.36 -28.27
C GLU A 451 -0.46 -7.52 -29.13
N GLY A 452 -0.05 -7.27 -30.37
CA GLY A 452 0.49 -8.30 -31.27
C GLY A 452 -0.56 -9.24 -31.86
N SER A 453 -1.84 -8.85 -31.95
CA SER A 453 -2.89 -9.68 -32.54
C SER A 453 -3.11 -9.37 -34.03
N ILE A 454 -2.49 -10.23 -34.84
CA ILE A 454 -2.37 -10.08 -36.29
C ILE A 454 -3.72 -10.27 -36.99
N GLU A 455 -4.51 -11.25 -36.55
CA GLU A 455 -5.81 -11.54 -37.16
C GLU A 455 -6.83 -10.44 -36.86
N ASN A 456 -6.82 -9.88 -35.65
CA ASN A 456 -7.63 -8.71 -35.32
C ASN A 456 -7.19 -7.50 -36.13
N PHE A 457 -5.88 -7.28 -36.29
CA PHE A 457 -5.35 -6.21 -37.13
C PHE A 457 -5.81 -6.31 -38.58
N LYS A 458 -5.69 -7.48 -39.23
CA LYS A 458 -6.17 -7.71 -40.60
C LYS A 458 -7.67 -7.40 -40.73
N THR A 459 -8.45 -7.87 -39.76
CA THR A 459 -9.91 -7.66 -39.73
C THR A 459 -10.24 -6.17 -39.64
N LEU A 460 -9.64 -5.46 -38.68
CA LEU A 460 -9.84 -4.03 -38.49
C LEU A 460 -9.34 -3.19 -39.68
N LEU A 461 -8.17 -3.54 -40.24
CA LEU A 461 -7.59 -2.86 -41.38
C LEU A 461 -8.53 -2.93 -42.60
N SER A 462 -9.15 -4.08 -42.85
CA SER A 462 -10.14 -4.25 -43.94
C SER A 462 -11.38 -3.37 -43.76
N MET A 463 -11.74 -3.03 -42.52
CA MET A 463 -12.86 -2.14 -42.21
C MET A 463 -12.46 -0.66 -42.40
N ILE A 464 -11.22 -0.31 -42.07
CA ILE A 464 -10.68 1.04 -42.17
C ILE A 464 -10.41 1.46 -43.61
N GLN A 465 -9.97 0.56 -44.49
CA GLN A 465 -9.63 0.87 -45.88
C GLN A 465 -10.74 1.55 -46.69
N LYS A 466 -11.98 1.52 -46.21
CA LYS A 466 -13.09 2.29 -46.80
C LYS A 466 -12.98 3.80 -46.54
N ASN A 467 -12.15 4.21 -45.60
CA ASN A 467 -11.96 5.59 -45.15
C ASN A 467 -10.52 6.04 -45.51
N ASN A 468 -10.39 6.81 -46.59
CA ASN A 468 -9.10 7.29 -47.11
C ASN A 468 -8.50 8.43 -46.27
N ASN A 469 -8.09 8.19 -45.02
CA ASN A 469 -7.38 9.18 -44.21
C ASN A 469 -5.89 8.82 -44.06
N GLN A 470 -5.04 9.49 -44.86
CA GLN A 470 -3.60 9.25 -44.90
C GLN A 470 -2.90 9.42 -43.55
N SER A 471 -3.26 10.44 -42.78
CA SER A 471 -2.57 10.75 -41.52
C SER A 471 -2.73 9.65 -40.49
N GLU A 472 -3.88 8.98 -40.47
CA GLU A 472 -4.17 7.88 -39.56
C GLU A 472 -3.46 6.59 -39.97
N PHE A 473 -3.27 6.35 -41.28
CA PHE A 473 -2.47 5.23 -41.76
C PHE A 473 -0.98 5.38 -41.41
N ASN A 474 -0.42 6.59 -41.53
CA ASN A 474 0.95 6.86 -41.09
C ASN A 474 1.14 6.53 -39.60
N ARG A 475 0.13 6.78 -38.74
CA ARG A 475 0.19 6.41 -37.32
C ARG A 475 0.32 4.89 -37.10
N LEU A 476 -0.36 4.08 -37.91
CA LEU A 476 -0.24 2.61 -37.84
C LEU A 476 1.18 2.17 -38.22
N TYR A 477 1.74 2.75 -39.27
CA TYR A 477 3.14 2.52 -39.67
C TYR A 477 4.12 2.93 -38.56
N TYR A 478 3.96 4.13 -37.98
CA TYR A 478 4.81 4.60 -36.88
C TYR A 478 4.78 3.66 -35.69
N ARG A 479 3.58 3.22 -35.28
CA ARG A 479 3.41 2.30 -34.15
C ARG A 479 4.05 0.94 -34.42
N ALA A 480 3.86 0.37 -35.60
CA ALA A 480 4.41 -0.93 -35.96
C ALA A 480 5.94 -0.87 -36.10
N ALA A 481 6.48 0.19 -36.71
CA ALA A 481 7.91 0.40 -36.87
C ALA A 481 8.63 0.59 -35.53
N SER A 482 8.06 1.38 -34.60
CA SER A 482 8.69 1.65 -33.30
C SER A 482 8.67 0.45 -32.36
N GLN A 483 7.71 -0.47 -32.53
CA GLN A 483 7.56 -1.65 -31.70
C GLN A 483 8.19 -2.92 -32.28
N GLY A 484 8.91 -2.81 -33.41
CA GLY A 484 9.54 -3.98 -34.02
C GLY A 484 8.57 -4.96 -34.66
N LYS A 485 7.37 -4.53 -35.04
CA LYS A 485 6.28 -5.40 -35.50
C LYS A 485 6.34 -5.61 -37.02
N ILE A 486 7.36 -6.33 -37.48
CA ILE A 486 7.65 -6.57 -38.91
C ILE A 486 6.43 -7.12 -39.67
N GLU A 487 5.78 -8.15 -39.14
CA GLU A 487 4.63 -8.78 -39.81
C GLU A 487 3.46 -7.81 -40.02
N PHE A 488 3.27 -6.84 -39.11
CA PHE A 488 2.24 -5.81 -39.26
C PHE A 488 2.60 -4.81 -40.37
N LEU A 489 3.88 -4.46 -40.51
CA LEU A 489 4.38 -3.62 -41.59
C LEU A 489 4.20 -4.31 -42.94
N GLU A 490 4.56 -5.59 -43.03
CA GLU A 490 4.35 -6.39 -44.24
C GLU A 490 2.88 -6.42 -44.66
N ILE A 491 1.95 -6.57 -43.71
CA ILE A 491 0.51 -6.52 -43.97
C ILE A 491 0.10 -5.14 -44.49
N LEU A 492 0.58 -4.05 -43.88
CA LEU A 492 0.28 -2.68 -44.36
C LEU A 492 0.78 -2.46 -45.79
N ILE A 493 1.99 -2.91 -46.09
CA ILE A 493 2.64 -2.81 -47.40
C ILE A 493 1.88 -3.64 -48.44
N GLN A 494 1.53 -4.90 -48.12
CA GLN A 494 0.74 -5.78 -49.00
C GLN A 494 -0.62 -5.18 -49.34
N ASN A 495 -1.20 -4.43 -48.40
CA ASN A 495 -2.46 -3.73 -48.54
C ASN A 495 -2.34 -2.38 -49.27
N ARG A 496 -1.15 -2.05 -49.81
CA ARG A 496 -0.85 -0.80 -50.53
C ARG A 496 -1.24 0.44 -49.76
N VAL A 497 -1.12 0.40 -48.44
CA VAL A 497 -1.33 1.59 -47.61
C VAL A 497 -0.10 2.49 -47.82
N PRO A 498 -0.24 3.66 -48.45
CA PRO A 498 0.89 4.55 -48.67
C PRO A 498 1.47 5.04 -47.34
N HIS A 499 2.78 5.24 -47.31
CA HIS A 499 3.56 5.75 -46.19
C HIS A 499 4.64 6.69 -46.70
N ASP A 500 5.03 7.65 -45.87
CA ASP A 500 6.12 8.57 -46.18
C ASP A 500 7.46 8.08 -45.63
N HIS A 501 8.54 8.75 -46.06
CA HIS A 501 9.89 8.46 -45.58
C HIS A 501 10.08 8.71 -44.07
N ILE A 502 9.14 9.38 -43.41
CA ILE A 502 9.26 9.75 -41.99
C ILE A 502 9.01 8.56 -41.08
N VAL A 503 8.30 7.54 -41.56
CA VAL A 503 8.17 6.26 -40.84
C VAL A 503 9.54 5.66 -40.54
N LEU A 504 10.55 5.91 -41.38
CA LEU A 504 11.92 5.45 -41.17
C LEU A 504 12.53 5.99 -39.86
N CYS A 505 12.16 7.20 -39.44
CA CYS A 505 12.59 7.80 -38.16
C CYS A 505 12.04 7.06 -36.92
N ARG A 506 11.15 6.08 -37.10
CA ARG A 506 10.56 5.28 -36.04
C ARG A 506 11.03 3.83 -36.06
N ALA A 507 11.88 3.44 -37.00
CA ALA A 507 12.28 2.05 -37.15
C ALA A 507 13.08 1.55 -35.93
N SER A 508 12.63 0.49 -35.28
CA SER A 508 13.37 -0.10 -34.16
C SER A 508 14.57 -0.96 -34.59
N SER A 509 14.69 -1.27 -35.87
CA SER A 509 15.77 -2.11 -36.42
C SER A 509 16.11 -1.77 -37.87
N VAL A 510 17.32 -2.12 -38.30
CA VAL A 510 17.80 -1.99 -39.69
C VAL A 510 16.93 -2.79 -40.67
N GLU A 511 16.45 -3.96 -40.23
CA GLU A 511 15.54 -4.79 -41.02
C GLU A 511 14.24 -4.05 -41.37
N ILE A 512 13.66 -3.31 -40.41
CA ILE A 512 12.47 -2.49 -40.64
C ILE A 512 12.76 -1.33 -41.59
N VAL A 513 13.93 -0.69 -41.46
CA VAL A 513 14.35 0.36 -42.41
C VAL A 513 14.39 -0.18 -43.84
N ASN A 514 15.02 -1.35 -44.04
CA ASN A 514 15.11 -1.97 -45.36
C ASN A 514 13.75 -2.35 -45.91
N LEU A 515 12.88 -2.94 -45.08
CA LEU A 515 11.51 -3.29 -45.47
C LEU A 515 10.74 -2.05 -45.94
N LEU A 516 10.76 -0.97 -45.17
CA LEU A 516 10.06 0.27 -45.49
C LEU A 516 10.66 0.97 -46.70
N TYR A 517 11.98 1.04 -46.81
CA TYR A 517 12.68 1.65 -47.94
C TYR A 517 12.33 0.97 -49.27
N HIS A 518 12.34 -0.36 -49.32
CA HIS A 518 12.04 -1.13 -50.54
C HIS A 518 10.55 -1.20 -50.89
N SER A 519 9.66 -0.86 -49.96
CA SER A 519 8.21 -0.86 -50.19
C SER A 519 7.67 0.33 -50.99
N GLY A 520 8.53 1.31 -51.32
CA GLY A 520 8.18 2.49 -52.12
C GLY A 520 7.63 3.63 -51.26
N LEU A 521 8.49 4.59 -50.92
CA LEU A 521 8.15 5.73 -50.07
C LEU A 521 7.41 6.81 -50.87
N ALA A 522 6.31 7.33 -50.34
CA ALA A 522 5.67 8.53 -50.85
C ALA A 522 6.49 9.78 -50.45
N LYS A 523 6.39 10.86 -51.27
CA LYS A 523 6.93 12.17 -50.90
C LYS A 523 6.26 12.64 -49.61
N SER A 524 7.04 13.09 -48.64
CA SER A 524 6.48 13.60 -47.38
C SER A 524 5.88 15.00 -47.56
N ASN A 525 5.04 15.37 -46.61
CA ASN A 525 4.66 16.75 -46.41
C ASN A 525 5.54 17.32 -45.27
N PRO A 526 6.45 18.26 -45.53
CA PRO A 526 7.38 18.78 -44.53
C PRO A 526 6.69 19.50 -43.35
N ASN A 527 5.41 19.84 -43.47
CA ASN A 527 4.65 20.61 -42.47
C ASN A 527 3.95 19.77 -41.40
N VAL A 528 4.08 18.44 -41.37
CA VAL A 528 3.42 17.63 -40.34
C VAL A 528 4.18 17.81 -39.02
N SER A 529 3.52 18.31 -37.97
CA SER A 529 4.10 18.40 -36.62
C SER A 529 4.32 16.98 -36.07
N TYR A 530 5.57 16.63 -35.79
CA TYR A 530 5.95 15.28 -35.38
C TYR A 530 6.10 15.21 -33.85
N ASN A 531 5.18 14.51 -33.17
CA ASN A 531 5.30 14.23 -31.73
C ASN A 531 6.59 13.42 -31.46
N ASN A 532 7.51 13.90 -30.62
CA ASN A 532 8.84 13.32 -30.31
C ASN A 532 8.96 11.79 -30.48
N PRO A 533 9.64 11.30 -31.55
CA PRO A 533 10.10 9.92 -31.63
C PRO A 533 10.93 9.48 -30.42
N GLU A 534 10.82 8.21 -30.04
CA GLU A 534 11.87 7.59 -29.21
C GLU A 534 13.20 7.63 -30.00
N PRO A 535 14.34 7.86 -29.32
CA PRO A 535 15.63 7.98 -29.99
C PRO A 535 16.03 6.65 -30.65
N LEU A 536 16.46 6.74 -31.91
CA LEU A 536 16.91 5.59 -32.69
C LEU A 536 18.22 5.00 -32.17
N SER A 537 18.43 3.71 -32.42
CA SER A 537 19.72 3.06 -32.16
C SER A 537 20.79 3.56 -33.12
N ILE A 538 22.05 3.52 -32.69
CA ILE A 538 23.20 3.95 -33.50
C ILE A 538 23.26 3.17 -34.82
N GLU A 539 23.01 1.86 -34.80
CA GLU A 539 22.99 1.00 -35.99
C GLU A 539 21.93 1.46 -37.02
N VAL A 540 20.73 1.80 -36.55
CA VAL A 540 19.65 2.31 -37.41
C VAL A 540 20.03 3.67 -37.99
N LEU A 541 20.62 4.57 -37.19
CA LEU A 541 21.07 5.89 -37.66
C LEU A 541 22.16 5.78 -38.73
N GLN A 542 23.17 4.94 -38.52
CA GLN A 542 24.24 4.70 -39.50
C GLN A 542 23.67 4.16 -40.82
N HIS A 543 22.75 3.20 -40.72
CA HIS A 543 22.12 2.62 -41.89
C HIS A 543 21.27 3.64 -42.64
N LEU A 544 20.42 4.39 -41.96
CA LEU A 544 19.62 5.46 -42.56
C LEU A 544 20.49 6.51 -43.26
N ALA A 545 21.59 6.90 -42.64
CA ALA A 545 22.50 7.90 -43.20
C ALA A 545 23.23 7.41 -44.47
N SER A 546 23.41 6.10 -44.62
CA SER A 546 24.00 5.47 -45.81
C SER A 546 23.04 5.32 -47.00
N LEU A 547 21.72 5.47 -46.78
CA LEU A 547 20.73 5.35 -47.83
C LEU A 547 20.71 6.59 -48.74
N GLU A 548 20.50 6.35 -50.04
CA GLU A 548 20.16 7.39 -51.01
C GLU A 548 18.65 7.59 -51.02
N LEU A 549 18.21 8.74 -50.50
CA LEU A 549 16.80 9.13 -50.39
C LEU A 549 16.56 10.43 -51.17
N PRO A 550 15.42 10.55 -51.88
CA PRO A 550 15.09 11.74 -52.66
C PRO A 550 14.91 13.01 -51.81
N ASP A 551 14.57 12.87 -50.52
CA ASP A 551 14.38 13.95 -49.55
C ASP A 551 15.31 13.74 -48.32
N LYS A 552 16.58 13.38 -48.58
CA LYS A 552 17.54 13.04 -47.51
C LYS A 552 17.69 14.17 -46.49
N ASP A 553 17.75 15.42 -46.92
CA ASP A 553 17.95 16.58 -46.04
C ASP A 553 16.81 16.77 -45.04
N ASP A 554 15.56 16.61 -45.47
CA ASP A 554 14.38 16.71 -44.60
C ASP A 554 14.37 15.59 -43.55
N LEU A 555 14.73 14.38 -43.97
CA LEU A 555 14.88 13.25 -43.05
C LEU A 555 16.00 13.51 -42.03
N MET A 556 17.17 13.95 -42.50
CA MET A 556 18.32 14.24 -41.64
C MET A 556 18.02 15.37 -40.65
N LEU A 557 17.32 16.41 -41.08
CA LEU A 557 16.87 17.49 -40.21
C LEU A 557 15.89 16.97 -39.14
N CYS A 558 14.94 16.12 -39.50
CA CYS A 558 14.02 15.49 -38.54
C CYS A 558 14.77 14.63 -37.51
N LEU A 559 15.73 13.82 -37.97
CA LEU A 559 16.56 12.98 -37.11
C LEU A 559 17.41 13.84 -36.16
N LEU A 560 18.10 14.87 -36.65
CA LEU A 560 18.91 15.77 -35.84
C LEU A 560 18.06 16.49 -34.79
N ARG A 561 16.89 17.03 -35.15
CA ARG A 561 15.97 17.66 -34.18
C ARG A 561 15.57 16.70 -33.06
N ASN A 562 15.22 15.46 -33.40
CA ASN A 562 14.89 14.46 -32.39
C ASN A 562 16.07 14.15 -31.46
N LEU A 563 17.28 14.04 -32.00
CA LEU A 563 18.48 13.79 -31.19
C LEU A 563 18.80 14.96 -30.25
N ILE A 564 18.55 16.20 -30.69
CA ILE A 564 18.69 17.42 -29.89
C ILE A 564 17.69 17.42 -28.73
N GLU A 565 16.40 17.22 -29.01
CA GLU A 565 15.32 17.18 -28.00
C GLU A 565 15.53 16.07 -26.96
N ASN A 566 16.21 14.99 -27.34
CA ASN A 566 16.52 13.85 -26.46
C ASN A 566 17.95 13.89 -25.90
N HIS A 567 18.71 14.97 -26.10
CA HIS A 567 20.09 15.15 -25.63
C HIS A 567 21.04 13.97 -25.98
N ARG A 568 20.92 13.40 -27.19
CA ARG A 568 21.72 12.25 -27.65
C ARG A 568 23.01 12.67 -28.35
N ILE A 569 23.98 13.14 -27.57
CA ILE A 569 25.22 13.80 -28.05
C ILE A 569 26.03 12.95 -29.04
N TYR A 570 26.31 11.70 -28.69
CA TYR A 570 27.10 10.82 -29.55
C TYR A 570 26.40 10.51 -30.89
N SER A 571 25.10 10.22 -30.85
CA SER A 571 24.29 9.97 -32.04
C SER A 571 24.18 11.22 -32.91
N PHE A 572 24.10 12.40 -32.30
CA PHE A 572 24.09 13.67 -32.99
C PHE A 572 25.40 13.89 -33.74
N GLN A 573 26.55 13.77 -33.06
CA GLN A 573 27.87 13.89 -33.69
C GLN A 573 28.07 12.92 -34.86
N LEU A 574 27.61 11.67 -34.69
CA LEU A 574 27.64 10.68 -35.76
C LEU A 574 26.82 11.11 -36.97
N LEU A 575 25.59 11.58 -36.74
CA LEU A 575 24.69 11.97 -37.82
C LEU A 575 25.15 13.24 -38.54
N LEU A 576 25.79 14.18 -37.83
CA LEU A 576 26.42 15.36 -38.44
C LEU A 576 27.42 14.98 -39.53
N SER A 577 28.14 13.86 -39.34
CA SER A 577 29.13 13.39 -40.31
C SER A 577 28.57 12.93 -41.66
N HIS A 578 27.24 12.89 -41.78
CA HIS A 578 26.53 12.40 -42.95
C HIS A 578 25.60 13.47 -43.56
N CYS A 579 25.65 14.70 -43.06
CA CYS A 579 24.92 15.85 -43.59
C CYS A 579 25.83 16.70 -44.48
N ASP A 580 25.30 17.16 -45.62
CA ASP A 580 25.93 18.22 -46.40
C ASP A 580 25.35 19.57 -45.99
N PHE A 581 26.11 20.32 -45.20
CA PHE A 581 25.72 21.63 -44.72
C PHE A 581 26.18 22.77 -45.64
N GLU A 582 27.12 22.53 -46.56
CA GLU A 582 27.74 23.60 -47.36
C GLU A 582 26.71 24.32 -48.24
N ASN A 583 25.66 23.60 -48.65
CA ASN A 583 24.66 24.09 -49.59
C ASN A 583 23.27 24.31 -48.97
N ASN A 584 23.07 24.02 -47.68
CA ASN A 584 21.74 24.03 -47.04
C ASN A 584 21.68 24.96 -45.81
N ILE A 585 21.64 26.27 -46.08
CA ILE A 585 21.58 27.33 -45.06
C ILE A 585 20.35 27.15 -44.14
N ASP A 586 19.21 26.76 -44.71
CA ASP A 586 17.96 26.59 -43.95
C ASP A 586 18.08 25.45 -42.94
N MET A 587 18.74 24.34 -43.30
CA MET A 587 19.01 23.23 -42.38
C MET A 587 19.91 23.68 -41.22
N VAL A 588 21.00 24.40 -41.50
CA VAL A 588 21.93 24.94 -40.49
C VAL A 588 21.19 25.84 -39.50
N GLN A 589 20.40 26.79 -40.00
CA GLN A 589 19.62 27.71 -39.14
C GLN A 589 18.60 26.95 -38.29
N ASN A 590 17.88 25.99 -38.88
CA ASN A 590 16.90 25.19 -38.16
C ASN A 590 17.51 24.33 -37.04
N ILE A 591 18.71 23.78 -37.26
CA ILE A 591 19.43 23.01 -36.24
C ILE A 591 19.88 23.92 -35.11
N LEU A 592 20.48 25.08 -35.42
CA LEU A 592 20.93 26.05 -34.43
C LEU A 592 19.78 26.59 -33.58
N ILE A 593 18.64 26.93 -34.21
CA ILE A 593 17.42 27.33 -33.49
C ILE A 593 16.97 26.21 -32.53
N CYS A 594 16.96 24.96 -33.00
CA CYS A 594 16.56 23.82 -32.17
C CYS A 594 17.52 23.62 -30.98
N LEU A 595 18.83 23.70 -31.21
CA LEU A 595 19.85 23.60 -30.18
C LEU A 595 19.72 24.70 -29.13
N ALA A 596 19.52 25.96 -29.55
CA ALA A 596 19.30 27.09 -28.65
C ALA A 596 18.00 26.97 -27.86
N THR A 597 16.94 26.45 -28.49
CA THR A 597 15.65 26.19 -27.83
C THR A 597 15.78 25.16 -26.71
N ASN A 598 16.60 24.12 -26.92
CA ASN A 598 16.82 23.04 -25.96
C ASN A 598 17.96 23.28 -24.96
N ASN A 599 18.60 24.46 -25.00
CA ASN A 599 19.72 24.83 -24.13
C ASN A 599 20.80 23.73 -23.99
N ASN A 600 21.32 23.25 -25.12
CA ASN A 600 22.35 22.21 -25.11
C ASN A 600 23.69 22.75 -25.63
N LEU A 601 24.43 23.43 -24.76
CA LEU A 601 25.70 24.09 -25.09
C LEU A 601 26.73 23.12 -25.69
N GLU A 602 26.83 21.91 -25.16
CA GLU A 602 27.77 20.88 -25.65
C GLU A 602 27.47 20.47 -27.09
N MET A 603 26.20 20.26 -27.43
CA MET A 603 25.81 19.97 -28.82
C MET A 603 26.01 21.17 -29.75
N ILE A 604 25.88 22.40 -29.24
CA ILE A 604 26.18 23.61 -30.01
C ILE A 604 27.67 23.67 -30.31
N GLN A 605 28.53 23.45 -29.31
CA GLN A 605 29.98 23.36 -29.50
C GLN A 605 30.34 22.32 -30.56
N ILE A 606 29.80 21.09 -30.45
CA ILE A 606 30.03 20.02 -31.42
C ILE A 606 29.58 20.43 -32.84
N PHE A 607 28.41 21.08 -32.95
CA PHE A 607 27.90 21.54 -34.24
C PHE A 607 28.78 22.63 -34.85
N LEU A 608 29.24 23.60 -34.05
CA LEU A 608 30.13 24.68 -34.48
C LEU A 608 31.51 24.16 -34.89
N ASP A 609 32.08 23.23 -34.13
CA ASP A 609 33.34 22.57 -34.46
C ASP A 609 33.24 21.82 -35.81
N TYR A 610 32.06 21.28 -36.12
CA TYR A 610 31.78 20.62 -37.40
C TYR A 610 31.56 21.61 -38.56
N GLN A 611 31.33 22.90 -38.29
CA GLN A 611 30.85 23.90 -39.25
C GLN A 611 31.74 25.16 -39.34
N LEU A 612 33.04 25.03 -39.05
CA LEU A 612 34.03 26.11 -38.99
C LEU A 612 34.13 27.05 -40.22
N ASN A 613 33.48 26.73 -41.35
CA ASN A 613 33.48 27.53 -42.58
C ASN A 613 32.16 28.28 -42.89
N THR A 614 31.13 28.17 -42.04
CA THR A 614 29.85 28.81 -42.36
C THR A 614 29.87 30.32 -42.09
N THR A 615 29.31 31.09 -43.03
CA THR A 615 29.23 32.55 -42.91
C THR A 615 28.38 32.96 -41.70
N SER A 616 28.77 34.04 -41.06
CA SER A 616 28.24 34.51 -39.78
C SER A 616 26.76 34.94 -39.78
N THR A 617 26.08 34.95 -40.94
CA THR A 617 24.63 35.19 -41.05
C THR A 617 23.77 34.07 -40.50
N ASN A 618 24.30 32.85 -40.37
CA ASN A 618 23.51 31.68 -39.99
C ASN A 618 23.24 31.60 -38.47
N TYR A 619 23.90 32.44 -37.67
CA TYR A 619 23.87 32.38 -36.21
C TYR A 619 22.92 33.37 -35.54
N VAL A 620 22.44 34.37 -36.29
CA VAL A 620 21.51 35.39 -35.76
C VAL A 620 20.22 34.77 -35.20
N PRO A 621 19.57 33.78 -35.86
CA PRO A 621 18.40 33.13 -35.28
C PRO A 621 18.70 32.38 -33.96
N CYS A 622 19.87 31.73 -33.87
CA CYS A 622 20.34 31.04 -32.66
C CYS A 622 20.47 32.00 -31.48
N PHE A 623 21.14 33.13 -31.72
CA PHE A 623 21.34 34.19 -30.74
C PHE A 623 20.00 34.78 -30.27
N ASN A 624 19.09 35.07 -31.21
CA ASN A 624 17.77 35.60 -30.89
C ASN A 624 16.95 34.63 -30.03
N VAL A 625 17.03 33.33 -30.30
CA VAL A 625 16.37 32.29 -29.47
C VAL A 625 17.01 32.21 -28.09
N ALA A 626 18.34 32.20 -27.99
CA ALA A 626 19.07 32.17 -26.72
C ALA A 626 18.71 33.37 -25.84
N MET A 627 18.65 34.57 -26.42
CA MET A 627 18.20 35.80 -25.75
C MET A 627 16.74 35.69 -25.31
N SER A 628 15.83 35.23 -26.18
CA SER A 628 14.41 35.09 -25.84
C SER A 628 14.14 34.10 -24.71
N ASN A 629 14.98 33.07 -24.58
CA ASN A 629 14.92 32.06 -23.53
C ASN A 629 15.71 32.45 -22.27
N ASN A 630 16.31 33.64 -22.21
CA ASN A 630 17.20 34.10 -21.12
C ASN A 630 18.35 33.12 -20.83
N ASN A 631 18.89 32.48 -21.87
CA ASN A 631 19.96 31.51 -21.74
C ASN A 631 21.33 32.21 -21.75
N LEU A 632 21.71 32.77 -20.60
CA LEU A 632 22.90 33.63 -20.47
C LEU A 632 24.21 32.93 -20.87
N GLU A 633 24.38 31.67 -20.47
CA GLU A 633 25.58 30.89 -20.78
C GLU A 633 25.76 30.70 -22.30
N LEU A 634 24.67 30.44 -23.02
CA LEU A 634 24.70 30.35 -24.47
C LEU A 634 24.93 31.72 -25.14
N VAL A 635 24.37 32.79 -24.58
CA VAL A 635 24.59 34.15 -25.09
C VAL A 635 26.07 34.54 -24.96
N GLU A 636 26.68 34.32 -23.80
CA GLU A 636 28.12 34.56 -23.56
C GLU A 636 28.96 33.75 -24.55
N PHE A 637 28.69 32.45 -24.66
CA PHE A 637 29.40 31.57 -25.58
C PHE A 637 29.28 32.01 -27.05
N LEU A 638 28.10 32.42 -27.52
CA LEU A 638 27.92 32.91 -28.89
C LEU A 638 28.63 34.26 -29.11
N VAL A 639 28.65 35.14 -28.11
CA VAL A 639 29.37 36.43 -28.19
C VAL A 639 30.88 36.22 -28.32
N ASP A 640 31.43 35.28 -27.54
CA ASP A 640 32.86 34.94 -27.55
C ASP A 640 33.29 34.41 -28.92
N ILE A 641 32.43 33.64 -29.60
CA ILE A 641 32.72 33.07 -30.92
C ILE A 641 32.60 34.11 -32.04
N PHE A 642 31.59 34.98 -32.02
CA PHE A 642 31.23 35.79 -33.19
C PHE A 642 31.74 37.25 -33.19
N SER A 643 32.40 37.70 -32.11
CA SER A 643 32.84 39.09 -31.90
C SER A 643 31.69 40.13 -31.95
N ILE A 644 31.58 40.94 -30.91
CA ILE A 644 30.49 41.94 -30.76
C ILE A 644 30.38 42.88 -31.98
N ASP A 645 31.52 43.26 -32.58
CA ASP A 645 31.58 44.15 -33.75
C ASP A 645 30.81 43.61 -34.98
N TYR A 646 30.59 42.29 -35.08
CA TYR A 646 29.86 41.69 -36.20
C TYR A 646 28.34 41.66 -35.96
N LEU A 647 27.90 41.29 -34.75
CA LEU A 647 26.48 41.25 -34.37
C LEU A 647 25.81 42.64 -34.54
N VAL A 648 26.56 43.70 -34.22
CA VAL A 648 26.13 45.10 -34.34
C VAL A 648 25.94 45.55 -35.80
N ARG A 649 26.65 44.97 -36.77
CA ARG A 649 26.67 45.43 -38.18
C ARG A 649 25.51 44.92 -39.05
N LYS A 650 24.73 43.94 -38.59
CA LYS A 650 23.79 43.17 -39.43
C LYS A 650 22.33 43.23 -38.99
N GLU A 651 22.01 43.39 -37.71
CA GLU A 651 20.65 43.72 -37.28
C GLU A 651 20.39 45.22 -37.44
N ASP A 652 19.13 45.60 -37.69
CA ASP A 652 18.70 47.00 -37.62
C ASP A 652 19.10 47.49 -36.22
N THR A 653 20.15 48.30 -36.17
CA THR A 653 20.98 48.47 -34.96
C THR A 653 20.12 48.91 -33.77
N ARG A 654 18.98 49.55 -34.04
CA ARG A 654 17.95 49.92 -33.06
C ARG A 654 17.31 48.75 -32.31
N ASP A 655 16.84 47.71 -33.00
CA ASP A 655 16.12 46.59 -32.34
C ASP A 655 17.09 45.70 -31.56
N PHE A 656 18.34 45.58 -32.03
CA PHE A 656 19.43 44.93 -31.31
C PHE A 656 19.83 45.72 -30.06
N LEU A 657 20.04 47.04 -30.19
CA LEU A 657 20.37 47.94 -29.09
C LEU A 657 19.24 48.04 -28.05
N GLN A 658 17.97 47.98 -28.48
CA GLN A 658 16.81 48.00 -27.58
C GLN A 658 16.70 46.70 -26.77
N ARG A 659 16.90 45.54 -27.40
CA ARG A 659 16.93 44.24 -26.70
C ARG A 659 18.14 44.13 -25.76
N LEU A 660 19.30 44.70 -26.14
CA LEU A 660 20.46 44.85 -25.25
C LEU A 660 20.16 45.79 -24.07
N GLN A 661 19.43 46.89 -24.28
CA GLN A 661 18.97 47.80 -23.22
C GLN A 661 18.02 47.12 -22.22
N ASP A 662 17.18 46.19 -22.67
CA ASP A 662 16.31 45.44 -21.75
C ASP A 662 17.13 44.44 -20.89
N THR A 663 18.35 44.10 -21.32
CA THR A 663 19.34 43.29 -20.57
C THR A 663 20.44 44.12 -19.87
N LYS A 664 20.27 45.44 -19.73
CA LYS A 664 21.27 46.40 -19.18
C LYS A 664 21.97 45.98 -17.86
N PRO A 665 21.31 45.30 -16.90
CA PRO A 665 21.99 44.83 -15.69
C PRO A 665 23.09 43.78 -15.96
N PHE A 666 22.93 42.97 -17.01
CA PHE A 666 23.87 41.90 -17.38
C PHE A 666 25.12 42.45 -18.10
N ILE A 667 24.92 43.36 -19.05
CA ILE A 667 25.99 44.05 -19.79
C ILE A 667 26.92 44.79 -18.82
N ASN A 668 26.36 45.42 -17.78
CA ASN A 668 27.14 46.07 -16.72
C ASN A 668 28.07 45.10 -15.99
N ASN A 669 27.61 43.88 -15.67
CA ASN A 669 28.41 42.89 -14.96
C ASN A 669 29.47 42.23 -15.87
N TYR A 670 29.12 41.90 -17.11
CA TYR A 670 30.01 41.26 -18.08
C TYR A 670 31.14 42.21 -18.54
N PHE A 671 30.83 43.47 -18.85
CA PHE A 671 31.88 44.45 -19.15
C PHE A 671 32.73 44.75 -17.91
N GLN A 672 32.15 44.86 -16.72
CA GLN A 672 32.96 45.01 -15.49
C GLN A 672 33.95 43.85 -15.31
N SER A 673 33.56 42.59 -15.56
CA SER A 673 34.49 41.46 -15.47
C SER A 673 35.59 41.48 -16.53
N ILE A 674 35.30 41.92 -17.77
CA ILE A 674 36.32 42.02 -18.83
C ILE A 674 37.32 43.14 -18.56
N PHE A 675 36.83 44.31 -18.10
CA PHE A 675 37.66 45.49 -17.85
C PHE A 675 38.50 45.39 -16.57
N LEU A 676 38.09 44.54 -15.62
CA LEU A 676 38.83 44.31 -14.37
C LEU A 676 39.81 43.13 -14.44
N ASP A 677 39.79 42.32 -15.50
CA ASP A 677 40.74 41.22 -15.70
C ASP A 677 42.12 41.75 -16.20
N PRO A 678 43.21 41.56 -15.44
CA PRO A 678 44.55 41.99 -15.83
C PRO A 678 45.03 41.39 -17.16
N GLN A 679 44.53 40.23 -17.59
CA GLN A 679 44.95 39.61 -18.86
C GLN A 679 44.40 40.36 -20.08
N ASN A 680 43.30 41.10 -19.92
CA ASN A 680 42.67 41.89 -20.98
C ASN A 680 43.27 43.31 -21.09
N GLN A 681 44.23 43.69 -20.22
CA GLN A 681 44.93 44.97 -20.33
C GLN A 681 45.69 45.11 -21.66
N GLN A 682 46.26 44.01 -22.20
CA GLN A 682 46.92 44.06 -23.51
C GLN A 682 45.96 44.39 -24.66
N PHE A 683 44.71 43.92 -24.60
CA PHE A 683 43.69 44.26 -25.60
C PHE A 683 43.33 45.75 -25.51
N LEU A 684 43.16 46.28 -24.30
CA LEU A 684 42.86 47.69 -24.07
C LEU A 684 44.04 48.61 -24.46
N GLU A 685 45.27 48.21 -24.18
CA GLU A 685 46.48 48.91 -24.62
C GLU A 685 46.63 48.92 -26.14
N SER A 686 46.14 47.88 -26.83
CA SER A 686 46.10 47.83 -28.30
C SER A 686 45.02 48.71 -28.93
N ARG A 687 44.06 49.21 -28.13
CA ARG A 687 42.95 50.08 -28.56
C ARG A 687 42.98 51.40 -27.77
N PRO A 688 43.94 52.29 -28.10
CA PRO A 688 44.17 53.52 -27.35
C PRO A 688 42.97 54.47 -27.37
N ASP A 689 42.07 54.34 -28.34
CA ASP A 689 40.80 55.06 -28.42
C ASP A 689 39.81 54.65 -27.31
N LEU A 690 39.65 53.35 -27.05
CA LEU A 690 38.85 52.84 -25.94
C LEU A 690 39.53 53.16 -24.60
N LEU A 691 40.85 52.99 -24.51
CA LEU A 691 41.62 53.32 -23.31
C LEU A 691 41.48 54.80 -22.93
N LYS A 692 41.49 55.71 -23.91
CA LYS A 692 41.32 57.15 -23.69
C LYS A 692 39.90 57.52 -23.24
N MET A 693 38.91 56.73 -23.64
CA MET A 693 37.53 56.91 -23.23
C MET A 693 37.33 56.54 -21.76
N PHE A 694 37.88 55.39 -21.32
CA PHE A 694 37.71 54.89 -19.95
C PHE A 694 38.71 55.45 -18.95
N SER A 695 39.90 55.89 -19.38
CA SER A 695 40.89 56.55 -18.50
C SER A 695 40.49 57.96 -18.03
N SER A 696 39.39 58.50 -18.56
CA SER A 696 38.84 59.80 -18.15
C SER A 696 37.90 59.72 -16.93
N GLN A 697 37.61 58.51 -16.42
CA GLN A 697 36.79 58.32 -15.22
C GLN A 697 37.63 57.93 -14.00
N PRO A 698 37.31 58.43 -12.80
CA PRO A 698 38.01 58.04 -11.58
C PRO A 698 37.85 56.54 -11.35
N THR A 699 38.96 55.88 -11.02
CA THR A 699 39.22 54.43 -11.10
C THR A 699 38.35 53.51 -10.25
N ASN A 700 37.22 53.96 -9.69
CA ASN A 700 36.50 53.17 -8.70
C ASN A 700 34.98 53.01 -8.85
N ASP A 701 34.29 53.51 -9.88
CA ASP A 701 32.86 53.12 -10.05
C ASP A 701 32.40 53.10 -11.51
N ILE A 702 31.82 51.95 -11.90
CA ILE A 702 30.90 51.68 -13.02
C ILE A 702 31.34 52.23 -14.40
N VAL A 703 31.74 51.31 -15.29
CA VAL A 703 31.83 51.57 -16.74
C VAL A 703 30.51 52.16 -17.22
N ASP A 704 30.52 53.43 -17.65
CA ASP A 704 29.33 54.10 -18.20
C ASP A 704 28.99 53.47 -19.55
N VAL A 705 28.13 52.44 -19.51
CA VAL A 705 27.67 51.70 -20.69
C VAL A 705 26.93 52.62 -21.68
N ASP A 706 26.32 53.72 -21.22
CA ASP A 706 25.71 54.69 -22.12
C ASP A 706 26.78 55.46 -22.93
N LEU A 707 28.00 55.59 -22.39
CA LEU A 707 29.16 56.14 -23.11
C LEU A 707 29.71 55.17 -24.15
N TYR A 708 29.73 53.86 -23.84
CA TYR A 708 30.11 52.82 -24.81
C TYR A 708 29.09 52.69 -25.95
N PHE A 709 27.79 52.75 -25.65
CA PHE A 709 26.77 52.79 -26.69
C PHE A 709 26.86 54.04 -27.56
N LYS A 710 27.13 55.22 -26.99
CA LYS A 710 27.40 56.43 -27.77
C LYS A 710 28.66 56.31 -28.65
N TYR A 711 29.69 55.61 -28.18
CA TYR A 711 30.87 55.29 -28.99
C TYR A 711 30.52 54.39 -30.17
N LEU A 712 29.73 53.34 -29.96
CA LEU A 712 29.26 52.47 -31.05
C LEU A 712 28.40 53.25 -32.05
N GLU A 713 27.45 54.07 -31.59
CA GLU A 713 26.61 54.91 -32.46
C GLU A 713 27.42 55.92 -33.29
N SER A 714 28.48 56.49 -32.71
CA SER A 714 29.30 57.51 -33.38
C SER A 714 30.35 56.95 -34.33
N ASN A 715 30.91 55.78 -34.05
CA ASN A 715 31.93 55.14 -34.90
C ASN A 715 31.33 54.18 -35.93
N TYR A 716 30.10 53.73 -35.71
CA TYR A 716 29.34 52.91 -36.64
C TYR A 716 28.00 53.58 -36.93
N PRO A 717 28.01 54.75 -37.60
CA PRO A 717 26.78 55.44 -37.93
C PRO A 717 25.92 54.52 -38.79
N THR A 718 24.69 54.26 -38.33
CA THR A 718 23.67 53.60 -39.14
C THR A 718 23.62 54.33 -40.48
N LYS A 719 23.92 53.63 -41.58
CA LYS A 719 23.52 54.15 -42.89
C LYS A 719 22.02 54.31 -42.79
N GLN A 720 21.53 55.55 -42.80
CA GLN A 720 20.12 55.80 -43.03
C GLN A 720 19.77 55.07 -44.33
N SER A 721 18.99 53.99 -44.22
CA SER A 721 18.32 53.42 -45.36
C SER A 721 17.45 54.51 -45.97
N THR A 722 17.79 54.95 -47.16
CA THR A 722 16.79 55.43 -48.12
C THR A 722 15.88 54.28 -48.52
#